data_AF-A0A2C9KEV4-F1
#
_entry.id   AF-A0A2C9KEV4-F1
#
_cell.length_a   1.000
_cell.length_b   1.000
_cell.length_c   1.000
_cell.angle_alpha   90.00
_cell.angle_beta   90.00
_cell.angle_gamma   90.00
#
_symmetry.space_group_name_H-M   'P 1'
#
loop_
_entity.id
_entity.type
_entity.pdbx_description
1 polymer ?
#
loop_
_entity_poly.entity_id
_entity_poly.type
_entity_poly.pdbx_seq_one_letter_code
_entity_poly.pdbx_strand_id
1 'polypeptide(L)'
;MLNNVPNMRGQFSKFNAFQSDEDLQKDAEFINQRNNIIRGLDSLINSLDKPGQLQKTLENLADFHLDKKPRVGLEFFGPLQKYSHLYIESTLNVAPGSAEARAWTNLLTALNNVIRDHAIERLGLTANDRKALDSSWKKLRSGAGGRKNAGVKLVLWMLSNVPNMRSQFSKFDANQPDSVLKENTEFLNQVDRILGGIESLVNTVNDPVALKAAIDKLADAHLSMPSRIGLDFFGPLQQNIAQYIQQELGVSADSDESKAWPDLFAAYNLVLKERTVLKIISDNEKVALKSSWKALVDAAGSQEGAAVNLVLWMFKNIPKMPERFTKFNGLQSDDDLRKDTEFIKQANDIAGGLVSLVNNIDIPGKLQAAIDRLVDVHLNMKPSVGLEYFGPLEEKIAQYLVSALGVTEDSNEAKSWTHLLNAFNTVLREDSLQKIGLSAVDRKSLESSWNQLADVAGGKDKAGTNLVLWLLDNVAKMRERFTKFNAFQSDDALRADQEFVNQVQRITQGIDSLVDNVNNPAGLQSGIERLVDAHLNMQPSIGLAYFGSVQQYIHLYVAKTLGVAANSHEATSWTNLWAAFNKVLKEHSLEKLGITDNERKVLVSSWKRLTTEANGQQNLGVKLVLWMLDNVPNMRDQFTKFNARQSNDDLKRDAGFLKQVKKIIGGLGSLVDSLNDPGQLQANLERLAGVHLNFIPSVGVEFFEPLESQIGSFIEQTLRVDSNSAESKAWTRLIGAFNRVLKEQALQQIGISDSDRKALASSWKLLTAGEDGVQKAGISLVLWMFNNVPNMRQRFTKFNANQPDDVLKADPEFLKQVDVIIGGLKSFLDTVDDPIGLQTNMDRVAEAHLSMEPTVGVTYFKALAQKIDAFIEKSLGVAQDSDESQAWTNLLTAFKRILRNRKVLRSISDNNKSDLTASWNRLVEKAGSRQNAGVNLVLWMLDNVPNMRNKFTKFNANQPDDVLRNNAEFLNQVNLIAGGLESLVKNVNNPGRLLDALERLSSAHLNMQPSVGLEYFQPLQQKIASYIANALGVAVDSDKAKAWSNVLGAFNTILEFSSVEKIGLSDSDKDALVSSWNTLTVSGLEKAGVDLVLWMFENIPNMRRRFTKFDATQSNDNLKNDAEFIAQSNRIVGGLDSLVKSVNQPGELQANLEKLVDVHLHLVPSVGLEYFEPLQQYIHLYIEKSLGVSSNSVEAKVWPGLIRAFNKVLREHSVKKIGLSDSDRKSIVSSWKKLASRAGSKLNAGINLVLW
;
A
#
# COMPACT_ATOMS: atom_id res chain seq x y z
N MET A 1 20.90 25.94 24.47
CA MET A 1 20.20 25.13 25.48
C MET A 1 20.87 25.21 26.85
N LEU A 2 22.20 25.07 26.98
CA LEU A 2 22.91 25.07 28.27
C LEU A 2 22.74 26.32 29.15
N ASN A 3 22.58 27.52 28.56
CA ASN A 3 22.57 28.79 29.29
C ASN A 3 21.15 29.28 29.64
N ASN A 4 20.17 29.16 28.73
CA ASN A 4 18.81 29.66 28.95
C ASN A 4 17.77 28.60 29.36
N VAL A 5 18.11 27.30 29.41
CA VAL A 5 17.18 26.25 29.88
C VAL A 5 17.54 25.82 31.31
N PRO A 6 16.63 25.95 32.30
CA PRO A 6 16.90 25.60 33.69
C PRO A 6 17.41 24.15 33.87
N ASN A 7 18.40 23.98 34.75
CA ASN A 7 19.06 22.71 35.09
C ASN A 7 19.74 21.97 33.91
N MET A 8 19.80 22.54 32.71
CA MET A 8 20.29 21.86 31.50
C MET A 8 21.77 21.43 31.59
N ARG A 9 22.65 22.29 32.13
CA ARG A 9 24.07 21.91 32.39
C ARG A 9 24.18 20.68 33.31
N GLY A 10 23.27 20.52 34.28
CA GLY A 10 23.27 19.39 35.23
C GLY A 10 22.92 18.02 34.61
N GLN A 11 22.39 17.97 33.38
CA GLN A 11 22.03 16.71 32.70
C GLN A 11 23.24 16.02 32.03
N PHE A 12 24.39 16.69 31.97
CA PHE A 12 25.58 16.22 31.25
C PHE A 12 26.66 15.72 32.22
N SER A 13 26.77 14.40 32.39
CA SER A 13 27.64 13.78 33.39
C SER A 13 28.98 13.24 32.87
N LYS A 14 29.32 13.44 31.59
CA LYS A 14 30.53 12.88 30.94
C LYS A 14 31.63 13.90 30.65
N PHE A 15 31.35 15.17 30.89
CA PHE A 15 32.26 16.31 30.76
C PHE A 15 31.88 17.37 31.80
N ASN A 16 32.75 18.34 32.07
CA ASN A 16 32.40 19.42 33.00
C ASN A 16 31.46 20.44 32.32
N ALA A 17 30.16 20.22 32.42
CA ALA A 17 29.16 21.09 31.82
C ALA A 17 29.08 22.52 32.43
N PHE A 18 29.84 22.82 33.48
CA PHE A 18 29.87 24.13 34.15
C PHE A 18 31.12 24.96 33.80
N GLN A 19 32.00 24.47 32.94
CA GLN A 19 33.13 25.27 32.41
C GLN A 19 32.65 26.33 31.39
N SER A 20 33.58 27.22 30.98
CA SER A 20 33.28 28.32 30.05
C SER A 20 32.85 27.81 28.68
N ASP A 21 32.13 28.63 27.90
CA ASP A 21 31.66 28.25 26.58
C ASP A 21 32.79 28.16 25.53
N GLU A 22 33.96 28.75 25.80
CA GLU A 22 35.18 28.53 25.02
C GLU A 22 35.85 27.20 25.39
N ASP A 23 35.82 26.80 26.66
CA ASP A 23 36.44 25.55 27.12
C ASP A 23 35.56 24.33 26.82
N LEU A 24 34.24 24.47 26.92
CA LEU A 24 33.29 23.50 26.39
C LEU A 24 33.56 23.22 24.90
N GLN A 25 33.82 24.26 24.10
CA GLN A 25 34.12 24.08 22.67
C GLN A 25 35.45 23.39 22.37
N LYS A 26 36.31 23.16 23.37
CA LYS A 26 37.54 22.36 23.28
C LYS A 26 37.36 20.93 23.82
N ASP A 27 36.30 20.69 24.61
CA ASP A 27 36.02 19.40 25.25
C ASP A 27 35.51 18.36 24.23
N ALA A 28 36.25 17.25 24.08
CA ALA A 28 36.00 16.24 23.06
C ALA A 28 34.64 15.51 23.22
N GLU A 29 34.16 15.31 24.45
CA GLU A 29 32.90 14.62 24.69
C GLU A 29 31.70 15.58 24.60
N PHE A 30 31.87 16.86 24.97
CA PHE A 30 30.90 17.90 24.59
C PHE A 30 30.79 18.00 23.06
N ILE A 31 31.90 18.10 22.34
CA ILE A 31 31.93 18.14 20.87
C ILE A 31 31.20 16.94 20.28
N ASN A 32 31.45 15.73 20.80
CA ASN A 32 30.79 14.50 20.38
C ASN A 32 29.26 14.57 20.60
N GLN A 33 28.81 14.85 21.83
CA GLN A 33 27.39 14.89 22.17
C GLN A 33 26.64 16.02 21.44
N ARG A 34 27.23 17.22 21.36
CA ARG A 34 26.76 18.34 20.54
C ARG A 34 26.60 17.94 19.07
N ASN A 35 27.63 17.33 18.47
CA ASN A 35 27.57 16.90 17.07
C ASN A 35 26.54 15.77 16.85
N ASN A 36 26.25 14.94 17.86
CA ASN A 36 25.18 13.94 17.82
C ASN A 36 23.78 14.58 17.92
N ILE A 37 23.58 15.60 18.77
CA ILE A 37 22.32 16.38 18.84
C ILE A 37 22.07 17.09 17.50
N ILE A 38 23.11 17.70 16.90
CA ILE A 38 23.01 18.38 15.60
C ILE A 38 22.71 17.37 14.47
N ARG A 39 23.37 16.20 14.45
CA ARG A 39 23.01 15.12 13.53
C ARG A 39 21.60 14.60 13.79
N GLY A 40 21.16 14.48 15.03
CA GLY A 40 19.78 14.09 15.36
C GLY A 40 18.74 15.07 14.81
N LEU A 41 18.92 16.38 15.06
CA LEU A 41 18.08 17.42 14.49
C LEU A 41 18.09 17.39 12.96
N ASP A 42 19.27 17.34 12.32
CA ASP A 42 19.38 17.39 10.86
C ASP A 42 18.90 16.09 10.19
N SER A 43 19.12 14.93 10.82
CA SER A 43 18.62 13.62 10.38
C SER A 43 17.12 13.46 10.57
N LEU A 44 16.51 14.06 11.60
CA LEU A 44 15.11 14.44 11.54
C LEU A 44 14.98 15.20 10.23
N ILE A 45 15.36 16.49 10.22
CA ILE A 45 15.16 17.54 9.18
C ILE A 45 15.35 17.14 7.71
N ASN A 46 16.02 16.04 7.39
CA ASN A 46 16.15 15.48 6.04
C ASN A 46 15.29 14.22 5.80
N SER A 47 15.32 13.21 6.69
CA SER A 47 14.55 11.95 6.58
C SER A 47 13.06 12.21 6.37
N LEU A 48 12.65 13.24 7.08
CA LEU A 48 11.48 14.04 6.98
C LEU A 48 10.72 13.95 5.60
N ASP A 49 11.30 14.03 4.38
CA ASP A 49 10.63 14.11 3.02
C ASP A 49 9.50 13.12 2.66
N LYS A 50 9.30 12.14 3.51
CA LYS A 50 9.15 10.76 3.15
C LYS A 50 8.69 10.10 4.44
N PRO A 51 7.42 9.73 4.66
CA PRO A 51 6.94 9.65 6.02
C PRO A 51 7.35 8.33 6.70
N GLY A 52 7.97 7.43 5.94
CA GLY A 52 8.64 6.21 6.39
C GLY A 52 10.12 6.37 6.62
N GLN A 53 10.66 7.51 6.20
CA GLN A 53 11.83 8.08 6.83
C GLN A 53 11.41 9.00 8.00
N LEU A 54 10.28 9.73 7.98
CA LEU A 54 9.77 10.55 9.11
C LEU A 54 9.49 9.75 10.38
N GLN A 55 8.51 8.84 10.35
CA GLN A 55 7.92 8.31 11.57
C GLN A 55 8.94 7.42 12.25
N LYS A 56 9.51 6.50 11.46
CA LYS A 56 10.77 5.82 11.70
C LYS A 56 11.87 6.71 12.28
N THR A 57 12.06 7.96 11.83
CA THR A 57 13.09 8.84 12.43
C THR A 57 12.66 9.55 13.72
N LEU A 58 11.38 9.86 13.90
CA LEU A 58 10.88 10.34 15.21
C LEU A 58 11.00 9.24 16.27
N GLU A 59 10.66 8.01 15.90
CA GLU A 59 10.79 6.81 16.73
C GLU A 59 12.27 6.50 16.98
N ASN A 60 13.10 6.32 15.94
CA ASN A 60 14.56 6.13 16.07
C ASN A 60 15.24 7.21 16.92
N LEU A 61 14.78 8.47 16.88
CA LEU A 61 15.38 9.53 17.71
C LEU A 61 14.91 9.46 19.16
N ALA A 62 13.64 9.15 19.41
CA ALA A 62 13.16 8.89 20.76
C ALA A 62 13.91 7.71 21.39
N ASP A 63 14.01 6.61 20.66
CA ASP A 63 14.71 5.40 21.11
C ASP A 63 16.21 5.66 21.34
N PHE A 64 16.92 6.32 20.41
CA PHE A 64 18.32 6.74 20.58
C PHE A 64 18.60 7.60 21.84
N HIS A 65 17.61 8.36 22.32
CA HIS A 65 17.70 9.13 23.56
C HIS A 65 17.27 8.36 24.82
N LEU A 66 16.39 7.36 24.67
CA LEU A 66 15.96 6.45 25.73
C LEU A 66 16.98 5.33 26.02
N ASP A 67 17.71 4.86 25.00
CA ASP A 67 18.65 3.72 25.08
C ASP A 67 20.06 4.11 25.56
N LYS A 68 20.39 5.41 25.52
CA LYS A 68 21.69 5.91 25.99
C LYS A 68 21.80 5.91 27.51
N LYS A 69 23.04 5.81 27.99
CA LYS A 69 23.40 5.94 29.41
C LYS A 69 24.38 7.13 29.58
N PRO A 70 24.04 8.17 30.38
CA PRO A 70 22.75 8.41 31.03
C PRO A 70 21.57 8.50 30.04
N ARG A 71 20.37 8.16 30.52
CA ARG A 71 19.10 8.26 29.77
C ARG A 71 18.74 9.73 29.62
N VAL A 72 18.29 10.15 28.44
CA VAL A 72 17.95 11.54 28.14
C VAL A 72 16.44 11.63 27.92
N GLY A 73 15.68 11.59 29.02
CA GLY A 73 14.22 11.48 29.00
C GLY A 73 13.49 12.83 29.07
N LEU A 74 12.30 12.80 29.66
CA LEU A 74 11.43 13.97 29.82
C LEU A 74 12.04 15.08 30.69
N GLU A 75 12.99 14.75 31.58
CA GLU A 75 13.72 15.77 32.34
C GLU A 75 14.60 16.67 31.47
N PHE A 76 15.01 16.19 30.28
CA PHE A 76 15.76 16.94 29.30
C PHE A 76 14.84 17.63 28.28
N PHE A 77 13.94 16.86 27.66
CA PHE A 77 13.13 17.36 26.54
C PHE A 77 11.90 18.17 26.98
N GLY A 78 11.35 17.96 28.17
CA GLY A 78 10.24 18.75 28.73
C GLY A 78 10.57 20.25 28.84
N PRO A 79 11.67 20.63 29.52
CA PRO A 79 12.19 22.00 29.51
C PRO A 79 12.50 22.50 28.09
N LEU A 80 13.05 21.66 27.22
CA LEU A 80 13.38 22.00 25.84
C LEU A 80 12.16 22.48 25.05
N GLN A 81 11.07 21.71 25.06
CA GLN A 81 9.79 22.06 24.43
C GLN A 81 9.25 23.38 25.00
N LYS A 82 9.35 23.59 26.32
CA LYS A 82 8.85 24.80 27.00
C LYS A 82 9.60 26.07 26.59
N TYR A 83 10.93 26.02 26.42
CA TYR A 83 11.75 27.22 26.20
C TYR A 83 12.25 27.43 24.76
N SER A 84 12.19 26.41 23.89
CA SER A 84 12.70 26.46 22.50
C SER A 84 12.16 27.62 21.64
N HIS A 85 10.93 28.07 21.87
CA HIS A 85 10.33 29.18 21.13
C HIS A 85 11.14 30.49 21.28
N LEU A 86 11.67 30.76 22.48
CA LEU A 86 12.45 31.96 22.77
C LEU A 86 13.71 32.06 21.90
N TYR A 87 14.41 30.94 21.67
CA TYR A 87 15.56 30.89 20.77
C TYR A 87 15.18 31.24 19.32
N ILE A 88 14.09 30.67 18.82
CA ILE A 88 13.62 30.92 17.46
C ILE A 88 13.22 32.39 17.28
N GLU A 89 12.51 32.94 18.28
CA GLU A 89 12.03 34.32 18.30
C GLU A 89 13.19 35.32 18.35
N SER A 90 14.15 35.15 19.28
CA SER A 90 15.32 36.02 19.39
C SER A 90 16.28 35.88 18.20
N THR A 91 16.64 34.66 17.82
CA THR A 91 17.73 34.42 16.84
C THR A 91 17.30 34.65 15.40
N LEU A 92 15.99 34.57 15.09
CA LEU A 92 15.45 35.02 13.80
C LEU A 92 14.87 36.44 13.83
N ASN A 93 14.71 37.05 15.01
CA ASN A 93 14.04 38.33 15.22
C ASN A 93 12.60 38.31 14.65
N VAL A 94 11.83 37.31 15.09
CA VAL A 94 10.42 37.10 14.69
C VAL A 94 9.49 37.24 15.88
N ALA A 95 8.28 37.75 15.65
CA ALA A 95 7.34 38.07 16.72
C ALA A 95 6.96 36.85 17.59
N PRO A 96 6.68 37.04 18.90
CA PRO A 96 6.24 35.98 19.79
C PRO A 96 5.05 35.17 19.24
N GLY A 97 5.15 33.85 19.30
CA GLY A 97 4.14 32.94 18.75
C GLY A 97 4.07 32.92 17.22
N SER A 98 5.11 33.36 16.51
CA SER A 98 5.28 33.26 15.05
C SER A 98 5.00 31.85 14.50
N ALA A 99 4.79 31.74 13.18
CA ALA A 99 4.58 30.44 12.54
C ALA A 99 5.81 29.53 12.74
N GLU A 100 7.01 30.12 12.72
CA GLU A 100 8.30 29.50 13.01
C GLU A 100 8.43 29.06 14.48
N ALA A 101 8.06 29.89 15.45
CA ALA A 101 8.12 29.53 16.87
C ALA A 101 7.14 28.40 17.24
N ARG A 102 5.88 28.50 16.78
CA ARG A 102 4.90 27.41 16.88
C ARG A 102 5.36 26.16 16.13
N ALA A 103 6.07 26.31 15.02
CA ALA A 103 6.55 25.19 14.25
C ALA A 103 7.52 24.29 15.03
N TRP A 104 8.55 24.88 15.63
CA TRP A 104 9.48 24.14 16.48
C TRP A 104 8.81 23.60 17.74
N THR A 105 7.88 24.37 18.33
CA THR A 105 7.10 23.92 19.49
C THR A 105 6.28 22.67 19.15
N ASN A 106 5.61 22.63 17.99
CA ASN A 106 4.87 21.45 17.53
C ASN A 106 5.79 20.24 17.29
N LEU A 107 6.97 20.45 16.67
CA LEU A 107 7.92 19.35 16.43
C LEU A 107 8.43 18.75 17.75
N LEU A 108 8.81 19.59 18.71
CA LEU A 108 9.24 19.16 20.03
C LEU A 108 8.09 18.63 20.89
N THR A 109 6.84 19.01 20.61
CA THR A 109 5.64 18.39 21.21
C THR A 109 5.40 16.99 20.67
N ALA A 110 5.51 16.79 19.34
CA ALA A 110 5.45 15.46 18.76
C ALA A 110 6.55 14.56 19.33
N LEU A 111 7.79 15.07 19.42
CA LEU A 111 8.90 14.34 20.02
C LEU A 111 8.69 14.05 21.52
N ASN A 112 8.18 14.99 22.32
CA ASN A 112 7.88 14.76 23.76
C ASN A 112 6.65 13.89 24.04
N ASN A 113 5.79 13.69 23.04
CA ASN A 113 4.74 12.69 23.13
C ASN A 113 5.37 11.33 22.80
N VAL A 114 6.01 11.16 21.63
CA VAL A 114 6.72 9.91 21.28
C VAL A 114 7.70 9.45 22.36
N ILE A 115 8.52 10.33 22.95
CA ILE A 115 9.44 9.99 24.06
C ILE A 115 8.70 9.59 25.33
N ARG A 116 7.56 10.21 25.66
CA ARG A 116 6.76 9.90 26.86
C ARG A 116 6.00 8.59 26.69
N ASP A 117 5.42 8.43 25.52
CA ASP A 117 4.58 7.30 25.20
C ASP A 117 5.50 6.07 25.06
N HIS A 118 6.58 6.12 24.25
CA HIS A 118 7.64 5.08 24.26
C HIS A 118 8.19 4.83 25.67
N ALA A 119 8.41 5.85 26.52
CA ALA A 119 8.96 5.64 27.86
C ALA A 119 8.06 4.84 28.83
N ILE A 120 6.76 4.73 28.55
CA ILE A 120 5.78 3.98 29.38
C ILE A 120 5.21 2.78 28.61
N GLU A 121 5.15 2.82 27.27
CA GLU A 121 4.91 1.68 26.38
C GLU A 121 6.04 0.66 26.45
N ARG A 122 7.30 1.10 26.66
CA ARG A 122 8.44 0.24 27.06
C ARG A 122 8.27 -0.41 28.44
N LEU A 123 7.20 -0.09 29.18
CA LEU A 123 6.74 -0.80 30.38
C LEU A 123 5.31 -1.39 30.21
N GLY A 124 4.70 -1.29 29.03
CA GLY A 124 3.42 -1.92 28.70
C GLY A 124 2.15 -1.31 29.33
N LEU A 125 2.15 -0.06 29.80
CA LEU A 125 1.01 0.53 30.53
C LEU A 125 0.43 1.81 29.89
N THR A 126 -0.83 1.76 29.47
CA THR A 126 -1.57 2.88 28.87
C THR A 126 -2.11 3.87 29.90
N ALA A 127 -2.64 5.01 29.43
CA ALA A 127 -3.25 6.02 30.29
C ALA A 127 -4.61 5.64 30.90
N ASN A 128 -5.26 4.59 30.37
CA ASN A 128 -6.53 4.10 30.92
C ASN A 128 -6.25 3.13 32.08
N ASP A 129 -5.30 2.22 31.89
CA ASP A 129 -4.92 1.18 32.87
C ASP A 129 -4.52 1.82 34.20
N ARG A 130 -3.77 2.92 34.15
CA ARG A 130 -3.37 3.72 35.33
C ARG A 130 -4.55 4.23 36.16
N LYS A 131 -5.68 4.60 35.53
CA LYS A 131 -6.91 5.04 36.22
C LYS A 131 -7.75 3.85 36.68
N ALA A 132 -7.76 2.78 35.88
CA ALA A 132 -8.47 1.56 36.17
C ALA A 132 -7.88 0.82 37.39
N LEU A 133 -6.56 0.75 37.51
CA LEU A 133 -5.87 0.16 38.67
C LEU A 133 -6.20 0.89 39.97
N ASP A 134 -6.08 2.22 39.99
CA ASP A 134 -6.41 3.03 41.17
C ASP A 134 -7.89 2.93 41.58
N SER A 135 -8.81 2.96 40.61
CA SER A 135 -10.26 2.88 40.87
C SER A 135 -10.73 1.48 41.24
N SER A 136 -10.29 0.43 40.53
CA SER A 136 -10.58 -0.98 40.86
C SER A 136 -10.02 -1.37 42.23
N TRP A 137 -8.80 -0.93 42.58
CA TRP A 137 -8.24 -1.19 43.91
C TRP A 137 -9.01 -0.50 45.04
N LYS A 138 -9.68 0.63 44.76
CA LYS A 138 -10.62 1.26 45.70
C LYS A 138 -11.92 0.43 45.80
N LYS A 139 -12.48 -0.02 44.68
CA LYS A 139 -13.70 -0.87 44.62
C LYS A 139 -13.52 -2.22 45.33
N LEU A 140 -12.40 -2.92 45.12
CA LEU A 140 -12.11 -4.21 45.76
C LEU A 140 -12.06 -4.09 47.30
N ARG A 141 -11.39 -3.03 47.80
CA ARG A 141 -11.24 -2.81 49.24
C ARG A 141 -12.53 -2.38 49.92
N SER A 142 -13.43 -1.66 49.24
CA SER A 142 -14.77 -1.36 49.78
C SER A 142 -15.70 -2.57 49.69
N GLY A 143 -15.74 -3.30 48.57
CA GLY A 143 -16.57 -4.49 48.38
C GLY A 143 -16.27 -5.63 49.35
N ALA A 144 -14.99 -5.81 49.73
CA ALA A 144 -14.59 -6.81 50.73
C ALA A 144 -14.78 -6.34 52.20
N GLY A 145 -15.24 -5.10 52.44
CA GLY A 145 -15.35 -4.54 53.79
C GLY A 145 -14.02 -4.16 54.45
N GLY A 146 -12.95 -4.00 53.66
CA GLY A 146 -11.65 -3.52 54.15
C GLY A 146 -10.44 -4.10 53.41
N ARG A 147 -9.29 -3.41 53.54
CA ARG A 147 -7.99 -3.77 52.95
C ARG A 147 -7.59 -5.22 53.21
N LYS A 148 -7.67 -5.66 54.47
CA LYS A 148 -7.23 -7.01 54.88
C LYS A 148 -8.10 -8.11 54.25
N ASN A 149 -9.41 -7.92 54.21
CA ASN A 149 -10.36 -8.86 53.61
C ASN A 149 -10.16 -8.99 52.09
N ALA A 150 -9.90 -7.87 51.39
CA ALA A 150 -9.59 -7.89 49.96
C ALA A 150 -8.31 -8.68 49.66
N GLY A 151 -7.29 -8.58 50.52
CA GLY A 151 -6.08 -9.41 50.43
C GLY A 151 -6.32 -10.88 50.73
N VAL A 152 -7.12 -11.20 51.75
CA VAL A 152 -7.49 -12.59 52.08
C VAL A 152 -8.18 -13.25 50.89
N LYS A 153 -9.15 -12.56 50.26
CA LYS A 153 -9.80 -13.04 49.04
C LYS A 153 -8.82 -13.28 47.90
N LEU A 154 -7.97 -12.28 47.58
CA LEU A 154 -6.99 -12.38 46.50
C LEU A 154 -6.00 -13.54 46.71
N VAL A 155 -5.46 -13.71 47.92
CA VAL A 155 -4.46 -14.75 48.18
C VAL A 155 -5.09 -16.15 48.20
N LEU A 156 -6.32 -16.34 48.70
CA LEU A 156 -7.02 -17.62 48.59
C LEU A 156 -7.36 -17.97 47.13
N TRP A 157 -7.74 -16.98 46.32
CA TRP A 157 -7.90 -17.15 44.88
C TRP A 157 -6.57 -17.52 44.21
N MET A 158 -5.44 -16.86 44.55
CA MET A 158 -4.11 -17.20 44.03
C MET A 158 -3.68 -18.63 44.41
N LEU A 159 -3.91 -19.06 45.66
CA LEU A 159 -3.63 -20.43 46.12
C LEU A 159 -4.45 -21.50 45.40
N SER A 160 -5.47 -21.11 44.63
CA SER A 160 -6.40 -22.03 43.95
C SER A 160 -6.32 -21.94 42.42
N ASN A 161 -5.82 -20.83 41.87
CA ASN A 161 -5.78 -20.56 40.42
C ASN A 161 -4.36 -20.37 39.85
N VAL A 162 -3.32 -20.23 40.68
CA VAL A 162 -1.92 -20.21 40.24
C VAL A 162 -1.29 -21.59 40.50
N PRO A 163 -0.81 -22.32 39.47
CA PRO A 163 -0.20 -23.64 39.63
C PRO A 163 0.94 -23.64 40.65
N ASN A 164 1.02 -24.70 41.46
CA ASN A 164 2.04 -24.91 42.50
C ASN A 164 2.15 -23.81 43.57
N MET A 165 1.26 -22.81 43.60
CA MET A 165 1.35 -21.69 44.55
C MET A 165 1.30 -22.14 46.02
N ARG A 166 0.52 -23.18 46.35
CA ARG A 166 0.45 -23.73 47.72
C ARG A 166 1.80 -24.27 48.23
N SER A 167 2.71 -24.75 47.38
CA SER A 167 4.01 -25.28 47.81
C SER A 167 5.04 -24.21 48.20
N GLN A 168 4.78 -22.93 47.89
CA GLN A 168 5.67 -21.82 48.22
C GLN A 168 5.53 -21.31 49.67
N PHE A 169 4.56 -21.83 50.43
CA PHE A 169 4.26 -21.40 51.79
C PHE A 169 4.57 -22.51 52.80
N SER A 170 5.71 -22.38 53.49
CA SER A 170 6.20 -23.36 54.48
C SER A 170 6.02 -22.94 55.94
N LYS A 171 5.50 -21.73 56.20
CA LYS A 171 5.28 -21.17 57.55
C LYS A 171 3.89 -21.45 58.13
N PHE A 172 2.99 -21.95 57.30
CA PHE A 172 1.67 -22.47 57.65
C PHE A 172 1.34 -23.57 56.66
N ASP A 173 0.47 -24.52 57.00
CA ASP A 173 0.03 -25.55 56.08
C ASP A 173 -0.97 -24.96 55.07
N ALA A 174 -0.45 -24.60 53.89
CA ALA A 174 -1.23 -24.00 52.81
C ALA A 174 -2.19 -24.97 52.10
N ASN A 175 -2.24 -26.24 52.50
CA ASN A 175 -3.21 -27.23 51.98
C ASN A 175 -4.49 -27.30 52.84
N GLN A 176 -4.55 -26.57 53.97
CA GLN A 176 -5.74 -26.54 54.82
C GLN A 176 -6.92 -25.84 54.12
N PRO A 177 -8.17 -26.16 54.51
CA PRO A 177 -9.35 -25.50 53.97
C PRO A 177 -9.33 -23.99 54.21
N ASP A 178 -9.90 -23.24 53.28
CA ASP A 178 -10.00 -21.78 53.32
C ASP A 178 -10.62 -21.20 54.60
N SER A 179 -11.46 -21.96 55.31
CA SER A 179 -11.98 -21.58 56.63
C SER A 179 -10.89 -21.53 57.70
N VAL A 180 -10.00 -22.53 57.72
CA VAL A 180 -8.89 -22.64 58.68
C VAL A 180 -7.77 -21.65 58.34
N LEU A 181 -7.48 -21.45 57.04
CA LEU A 181 -6.51 -20.45 56.60
C LEU A 181 -6.91 -19.02 57.02
N LYS A 182 -8.20 -18.68 57.01
CA LYS A 182 -8.71 -17.35 57.44
C LYS A 182 -8.45 -17.04 58.93
N GLU A 183 -8.32 -18.07 59.77
CA GLU A 183 -8.02 -17.93 61.20
C GLU A 183 -6.51 -18.04 61.51
N ASN A 184 -5.69 -18.45 60.53
CA ASN A 184 -4.26 -18.66 60.72
C ASN A 184 -3.46 -17.34 60.71
N THR A 185 -2.79 -17.03 61.83
CA THR A 185 -2.03 -15.78 62.00
C THR A 185 -0.91 -15.58 60.97
N GLU A 186 -0.15 -16.63 60.60
CA GLU A 186 0.95 -16.49 59.63
C GLU A 186 0.46 -16.43 58.17
N PHE A 187 -0.69 -17.03 57.85
CA PHE A 187 -1.39 -16.74 56.59
C PHE A 187 -1.77 -15.25 56.52
N LEU A 188 -2.40 -14.72 57.56
CA LEU A 188 -2.82 -13.31 57.62
C LEU A 188 -1.63 -12.33 57.57
N ASN A 189 -0.50 -12.67 58.20
CA ASN A 189 0.75 -11.89 58.10
C ASN A 189 1.31 -11.90 56.67
N GLN A 190 1.20 -13.03 55.97
CA GLN A 190 1.68 -13.15 54.60
C GLN A 190 0.77 -12.42 53.60
N VAL A 191 -0.54 -12.41 53.81
CA VAL A 191 -1.51 -11.56 53.10
C VAL A 191 -1.11 -10.08 53.20
N ASP A 192 -0.83 -9.58 54.41
CA ASP A 192 -0.46 -8.18 54.60
C ASP A 192 0.85 -7.77 53.89
N ARG A 193 1.80 -8.71 53.73
CA ARG A 193 3.02 -8.50 52.91
C ARG A 193 2.72 -8.41 51.42
N ILE A 194 1.91 -9.33 50.88
CA ILE A 194 1.54 -9.35 49.45
C ILE A 194 0.77 -8.08 49.08
N LEU A 195 -0.17 -7.65 49.95
CA LEU A 195 -0.88 -6.37 49.82
C LEU A 195 0.08 -5.17 49.74
N GLY A 196 1.11 -5.12 50.59
CA GLY A 196 2.08 -4.03 50.58
C GLY A 196 2.88 -3.92 49.27
N GLY A 197 3.17 -5.06 48.62
CA GLY A 197 3.79 -5.09 47.29
C GLY A 197 2.86 -4.53 46.22
N ILE A 198 1.62 -5.00 46.16
CA ILE A 198 0.61 -4.55 45.20
C ILE A 198 0.32 -3.05 45.36
N GLU A 199 0.16 -2.57 46.59
CA GLU A 199 -0.09 -1.15 46.86
C GLU A 199 1.12 -0.27 46.47
N SER A 200 2.35 -0.77 46.55
CA SER A 200 3.53 -0.05 46.06
C SER A 200 3.54 0.14 44.54
N LEU A 201 2.91 -0.76 43.78
CA LEU A 201 2.77 -0.66 42.32
C LEU A 201 1.60 0.26 41.94
N VAL A 202 0.41 0.02 42.50
CA VAL A 202 -0.80 0.81 42.16
C VAL A 202 -0.63 2.29 42.54
N ASN A 203 -0.05 2.59 43.71
CA ASN A 203 0.12 3.98 44.15
C ASN A 203 1.18 4.76 43.33
N THR A 204 2.12 4.08 42.67
CA THR A 204 3.19 4.72 41.87
C THR A 204 2.87 4.80 40.39
N VAL A 205 1.79 4.16 39.92
CA VAL A 205 1.55 3.88 38.50
C VAL A 205 1.49 5.11 37.58
N ASN A 206 1.23 6.31 38.12
CA ASN A 206 1.20 7.57 37.37
C ASN A 206 2.55 8.29 37.26
N ASP A 207 3.61 7.80 37.92
CA ASP A 207 4.98 8.29 37.82
C ASP A 207 5.88 7.14 37.30
N PRO A 208 6.38 7.18 36.06
CA PRO A 208 7.14 6.07 35.48
C PRO A 208 8.52 5.86 36.13
N VAL A 209 9.07 6.85 36.84
CA VAL A 209 10.33 6.72 37.57
C VAL A 209 10.08 6.01 38.90
N ALA A 210 9.05 6.44 39.64
CA ALA A 210 8.64 5.78 40.88
C ALA A 210 8.12 4.35 40.64
N LEU A 211 7.36 4.14 39.56
CA LEU A 211 6.85 2.83 39.16
C LEU A 211 7.97 1.84 38.82
N LYS A 212 8.94 2.24 37.97
CA LYS A 212 10.08 1.36 37.64
C LYS A 212 10.89 1.03 38.90
N ALA A 213 11.14 2.00 39.78
CA ALA A 213 11.82 1.75 41.05
C ALA A 213 11.05 0.81 42.01
N ALA A 214 9.71 0.89 42.05
CA ALA A 214 8.88 -0.03 42.82
C ALA A 214 8.92 -1.45 42.23
N ILE A 215 8.80 -1.59 40.91
CA ILE A 215 8.89 -2.86 40.18
C ILE A 215 10.27 -3.51 40.39
N ASP A 216 11.36 -2.76 40.16
CA ASP A 216 12.74 -3.24 40.31
C ASP A 216 13.00 -3.81 41.72
N LYS A 217 12.57 -3.09 42.77
CA LYS A 217 12.70 -3.50 44.17
C LYS A 217 11.91 -4.77 44.50
N LEU A 218 10.73 -4.94 43.90
CA LEU A 218 9.90 -6.13 44.08
C LEU A 218 10.44 -7.34 43.30
N ALA A 219 10.98 -7.14 42.10
CA ALA A 219 11.62 -8.18 41.31
C ALA A 219 12.88 -8.72 42.03
N ASP A 220 13.74 -7.84 42.56
CA ASP A 220 14.91 -8.23 43.36
C ASP A 220 14.54 -9.06 44.58
N ALA A 221 13.44 -8.71 45.27
CA ALA A 221 12.98 -9.43 46.46
C ALA A 221 12.51 -10.86 46.14
N HIS A 222 11.71 -11.06 45.08
CA HIS A 222 11.18 -12.38 44.71
C HIS A 222 12.26 -13.29 44.11
N LEU A 223 13.13 -12.76 43.25
CA LEU A 223 14.25 -13.50 42.65
C LEU A 223 15.31 -13.91 43.69
N SER A 224 15.29 -13.35 44.90
CA SER A 224 16.26 -13.63 45.97
C SER A 224 15.73 -14.56 47.06
N MET A 225 14.53 -15.12 46.89
CA MET A 225 14.00 -16.17 47.76
C MET A 225 14.61 -17.54 47.43
N PRO A 226 14.81 -18.45 48.40
CA PRO A 226 15.45 -19.75 48.15
C PRO A 226 14.77 -20.64 47.10
N SER A 227 13.45 -20.55 46.96
CA SER A 227 12.67 -21.29 45.96
C SER A 227 12.48 -20.57 44.62
N ARG A 228 13.14 -19.40 44.43
CA ARG A 228 13.08 -18.54 43.22
C ARG A 228 11.66 -18.33 42.68
N ILE A 229 10.89 -17.41 43.26
CA ILE A 229 9.55 -17.07 42.76
C ILE A 229 9.69 -16.21 41.48
N GLY A 230 9.79 -16.88 40.33
CA GLY A 230 10.00 -16.30 39.00
C GLY A 230 8.74 -16.24 38.13
N LEU A 231 8.96 -16.14 36.81
CA LEU A 231 7.91 -16.04 35.80
C LEU A 231 6.93 -17.23 35.81
N ASP A 232 7.34 -18.40 36.29
CA ASP A 232 6.50 -19.60 36.40
C ASP A 232 5.29 -19.41 37.34
N PHE A 233 5.38 -18.44 38.27
CA PHE A 233 4.28 -18.07 39.17
C PHE A 233 3.60 -16.75 38.73
N PHE A 234 4.38 -15.76 38.32
CA PHE A 234 3.83 -14.44 37.94
C PHE A 234 3.24 -14.41 36.52
N GLY A 235 3.60 -15.33 35.62
CA GLY A 235 3.00 -15.51 34.31
C GLY A 235 1.56 -16.03 34.40
N PRO A 236 1.30 -17.17 35.08
CA PRO A 236 -0.07 -17.63 35.34
C PRO A 236 -0.88 -16.66 36.19
N LEU A 237 -0.25 -15.87 37.10
CA LEU A 237 -0.94 -14.79 37.79
C LEU A 237 -1.41 -13.71 36.81
N GLN A 238 -0.52 -13.20 35.94
CA GLN A 238 -0.85 -12.22 34.90
C GLN A 238 -2.00 -12.70 33.99
N GLN A 239 -1.97 -13.98 33.59
CA GLN A 239 -2.97 -14.57 32.70
C GLN A 239 -4.37 -14.66 33.34
N ASN A 240 -4.45 -14.97 34.64
CA ASN A 240 -5.73 -15.29 35.28
C ASN A 240 -6.29 -14.15 36.14
N ILE A 241 -5.49 -13.15 36.54
CA ILE A 241 -5.94 -12.09 37.48
C ILE A 241 -7.16 -11.30 36.98
N ALA A 242 -7.36 -11.15 35.66
CA ALA A 242 -8.57 -10.56 35.10
C ALA A 242 -9.86 -11.26 35.58
N GLN A 243 -9.84 -12.59 35.71
CA GLN A 243 -10.99 -13.39 36.17
C GLN A 243 -11.33 -13.08 37.64
N TYR A 244 -10.32 -12.87 38.48
CA TYR A 244 -10.52 -12.42 39.86
C TYR A 244 -11.22 -11.05 39.91
N ILE A 245 -10.77 -10.09 39.09
CA ILE A 245 -11.38 -8.74 39.04
C ILE A 245 -12.84 -8.81 38.56
N GLN A 246 -13.12 -9.62 37.52
CA GLN A 246 -14.49 -9.85 37.03
C GLN A 246 -15.39 -10.47 38.11
N GLN A 247 -14.93 -11.51 38.79
CA GLN A 247 -15.68 -12.22 39.83
C GLN A 247 -15.96 -11.34 41.07
N GLU A 248 -14.98 -10.53 41.50
CA GLU A 248 -15.11 -9.74 42.73
C GLU A 248 -15.72 -8.34 42.54
N LEU A 249 -15.66 -7.77 41.34
CA LEU A 249 -16.28 -6.47 41.04
C LEU A 249 -17.58 -6.57 40.23
N GLY A 250 -17.93 -7.75 39.70
CA GLY A 250 -19.09 -7.91 38.82
C GLY A 250 -18.96 -7.18 37.48
N VAL A 251 -17.72 -6.91 37.05
CA VAL A 251 -17.41 -6.21 35.79
C VAL A 251 -17.24 -7.22 34.65
N SER A 252 -17.52 -6.79 33.41
CA SER A 252 -17.23 -7.60 32.23
C SER A 252 -15.73 -7.75 32.01
N ALA A 253 -15.32 -8.77 31.26
CA ALA A 253 -13.92 -8.98 30.87
C ALA A 253 -13.29 -7.76 30.18
N ASP A 254 -14.13 -6.91 29.59
CA ASP A 254 -13.75 -5.76 28.78
C ASP A 254 -13.85 -4.40 29.48
N SER A 255 -14.13 -4.38 30.78
CA SER A 255 -14.00 -3.15 31.56
C SER A 255 -12.51 -2.80 31.71
N ASP A 256 -12.20 -1.51 31.80
CA ASP A 256 -10.82 -1.04 32.00
C ASP A 256 -10.23 -1.68 33.28
N GLU A 257 -11.05 -1.86 34.33
CA GLU A 257 -10.64 -2.55 35.56
C GLU A 257 -10.23 -4.00 35.33
N SER A 258 -10.92 -4.76 34.48
CA SER A 258 -10.57 -6.16 34.18
C SER A 258 -9.23 -6.26 33.42
N LYS A 259 -8.98 -5.35 32.47
CA LYS A 259 -7.81 -5.38 31.58
C LYS A 259 -6.53 -4.85 32.23
N ALA A 260 -6.64 -3.82 33.07
CA ALA A 260 -5.48 -3.13 33.62
C ALA A 260 -4.63 -3.92 34.64
N TRP A 261 -5.20 -4.92 35.32
CA TRP A 261 -4.45 -5.77 36.27
C TRP A 261 -3.49 -6.75 35.57
N PRO A 262 -3.92 -7.49 34.52
CA PRO A 262 -2.99 -8.17 33.62
C PRO A 262 -1.84 -7.27 33.15
N ASP A 263 -2.13 -6.03 32.72
CA ASP A 263 -1.10 -5.14 32.16
C ASP A 263 -0.11 -4.63 33.23
N LEU A 264 -0.56 -4.42 34.47
CA LEU A 264 0.36 -4.14 35.59
C LEU A 264 1.29 -5.31 35.91
N PHE A 265 0.78 -6.55 35.85
CA PHE A 265 1.61 -7.73 36.03
C PHE A 265 2.48 -8.03 34.79
N ALA A 266 2.08 -7.60 33.58
CA ALA A 266 2.93 -7.61 32.39
C ALA A 266 4.13 -6.67 32.56
N ALA A 267 3.90 -5.44 33.01
CA ALA A 267 4.93 -4.45 33.33
C ALA A 267 5.92 -4.98 34.39
N TYR A 268 5.40 -5.65 35.42
CA TYR A 268 6.20 -6.32 36.43
C TYR A 268 7.03 -7.49 35.84
N ASN A 269 6.40 -8.35 35.04
CA ASN A 269 7.04 -9.50 34.41
C ASN A 269 8.14 -9.11 33.40
N LEU A 270 8.00 -7.98 32.70
CA LEU A 270 9.05 -7.46 31.82
C LEU A 270 10.34 -7.14 32.58
N VAL A 271 10.25 -6.49 33.74
CA VAL A 271 11.42 -6.19 34.59
C VAL A 271 11.90 -7.43 35.37
N LEU A 272 10.99 -8.32 35.74
CA LEU A 272 11.36 -9.62 36.30
C LEU A 272 12.19 -10.42 35.28
N LYS A 273 11.84 -10.36 33.99
CA LYS A 273 12.59 -10.94 32.85
C LYS A 273 13.95 -10.27 32.67
N GLU A 274 14.02 -8.92 32.62
CA GLU A 274 15.30 -8.15 32.61
C GLU A 274 16.26 -8.66 33.70
N ARG A 275 15.75 -8.95 34.90
CA ARG A 275 16.53 -9.41 36.06
C ARG A 275 16.71 -10.92 36.15
N THR A 276 15.96 -11.71 35.38
CA THR A 276 16.04 -13.18 35.35
C THR A 276 17.19 -13.66 34.47
N VAL A 277 17.46 -13.03 33.32
CA VAL A 277 18.62 -13.34 32.45
C VAL A 277 19.94 -13.32 33.24
N LEU A 278 20.00 -12.46 34.25
CA LEU A 278 21.15 -12.26 35.15
C LEU A 278 21.38 -13.43 36.15
N LYS A 279 20.44 -14.38 36.22
CA LYS A 279 20.43 -15.55 37.14
C LYS A 279 20.28 -16.91 36.43
N ILE A 280 20.28 -16.91 35.09
CA ILE A 280 20.29 -18.14 34.27
C ILE A 280 21.69 -18.74 34.22
N ILE A 281 22.70 -17.97 33.80
CA ILE A 281 24.09 -18.43 33.73
C ILE A 281 24.72 -18.34 35.12
N SER A 282 24.98 -19.49 35.76
CA SER A 282 25.69 -19.55 37.03
C SER A 282 27.15 -19.12 36.88
N ASP A 283 27.82 -18.72 37.96
CA ASP A 283 29.22 -18.26 37.87
C ASP A 283 30.18 -19.37 37.38
N ASN A 284 29.85 -20.64 37.63
CA ASN A 284 30.56 -21.79 37.05
C ASN A 284 30.39 -21.87 35.52
N GLU A 285 29.18 -21.63 35.00
CA GLU A 285 28.92 -21.58 33.56
C GLU A 285 29.52 -20.34 32.89
N LYS A 286 29.63 -19.21 33.58
CA LYS A 286 30.35 -18.02 33.07
C LYS A 286 31.83 -18.33 32.84
N VAL A 287 32.44 -19.09 33.75
CA VAL A 287 33.81 -19.59 33.61
C VAL A 287 33.89 -20.61 32.46
N ALA A 288 32.97 -21.56 32.39
CA ALA A 288 32.94 -22.61 31.37
C ALA A 288 32.73 -22.07 29.93
N LEU A 289 31.89 -21.04 29.74
CA LEU A 289 31.70 -20.41 28.43
C LEU A 289 32.99 -19.71 27.96
N LYS A 290 33.71 -19.05 28.87
CA LYS A 290 34.99 -18.39 28.58
C LYS A 290 36.10 -19.39 28.27
N SER A 291 36.24 -20.45 29.06
CA SER A 291 37.25 -21.49 28.83
C SER A 291 36.99 -22.25 27.53
N SER A 292 35.73 -22.62 27.24
CA SER A 292 35.36 -23.28 25.99
C SER A 292 35.50 -22.39 24.76
N TRP A 293 35.13 -21.10 24.84
CA TRP A 293 35.41 -20.17 23.73
C TRP A 293 36.91 -20.05 23.46
N LYS A 294 37.73 -19.91 24.52
CA LYS A 294 39.19 -19.93 24.35
C LYS A 294 39.69 -21.25 23.77
N ALA A 295 39.18 -22.39 24.21
CA ALA A 295 39.57 -23.70 23.70
C ALA A 295 39.22 -23.87 22.21
N LEU A 296 38.08 -23.34 21.74
CA LEU A 296 37.71 -23.33 20.32
C LEU A 296 38.69 -22.48 19.50
N VAL A 297 39.07 -21.31 20.01
CA VAL A 297 40.06 -20.41 19.36
C VAL A 297 41.45 -21.05 19.33
N ASP A 298 41.89 -21.67 20.42
CA ASP A 298 43.18 -22.34 20.50
C ASP A 298 43.24 -23.57 19.58
N ALA A 299 42.18 -24.40 19.55
CA ALA A 299 42.08 -25.59 18.70
C ALA A 299 42.01 -25.26 17.20
N ALA A 300 41.42 -24.11 16.83
CA ALA A 300 41.38 -23.64 15.45
C ALA A 300 42.56 -22.74 15.05
N GLY A 301 43.49 -22.47 15.97
CA GLY A 301 44.68 -21.61 15.76
C GLY A 301 44.40 -20.10 15.64
N SER A 302 43.17 -19.69 15.37
CA SER A 302 42.77 -18.28 15.37
C SER A 302 41.25 -18.11 15.62
N GLN A 303 40.84 -16.89 15.98
CA GLN A 303 39.42 -16.55 16.15
C GLN A 303 38.64 -16.66 14.84
N GLU A 304 39.26 -16.29 13.72
CA GLU A 304 38.72 -16.48 12.36
C GLU A 304 38.53 -17.96 12.04
N GLY A 305 39.53 -18.81 12.35
CA GLY A 305 39.45 -20.26 12.16
C GLY A 305 38.32 -20.91 12.97
N ALA A 306 38.15 -20.50 14.23
CA ALA A 306 37.07 -20.98 15.09
C ALA A 306 35.68 -20.60 14.55
N ALA A 307 35.56 -19.39 14.00
CA ALA A 307 34.32 -18.90 13.40
C ALA A 307 34.01 -19.59 12.06
N VAL A 308 35.01 -19.76 11.19
CA VAL A 308 34.87 -20.51 9.94
C VAL A 308 34.45 -21.95 10.21
N ASN A 309 35.05 -22.62 11.21
CA ASN A 309 34.67 -23.97 11.60
C ASN A 309 33.22 -24.05 12.12
N LEU A 310 32.77 -23.08 12.92
CA LEU A 310 31.39 -22.98 13.38
C LEU A 310 30.41 -22.74 12.22
N VAL A 311 30.68 -21.80 11.32
CA VAL A 311 29.77 -21.48 10.20
C VAL A 311 29.67 -22.65 9.21
N LEU A 312 30.77 -23.34 8.89
CA LEU A 312 30.75 -24.55 8.07
C LEU A 312 29.97 -25.69 8.74
N TRP A 313 30.06 -25.84 10.06
CA TRP A 313 29.22 -26.77 10.81
C TRP A 313 27.74 -26.36 10.78
N MET A 314 27.43 -25.07 10.92
CA MET A 314 26.05 -24.55 10.85
C MET A 314 25.43 -24.80 9.47
N PHE A 315 26.19 -24.59 8.38
CA PHE A 315 25.72 -24.84 7.00
C PHE A 315 25.32 -26.30 6.76
N LYS A 316 25.94 -27.25 7.48
CA LYS A 316 25.67 -28.69 7.38
C LYS A 316 24.54 -29.16 8.30
N ASN A 317 24.30 -28.45 9.41
CA ASN A 317 23.42 -28.93 10.50
C ASN A 317 22.14 -28.11 10.72
N ILE A 318 22.08 -26.87 10.21
CA ILE A 318 20.94 -25.95 10.36
C ILE A 318 20.17 -25.86 9.03
N PRO A 319 18.87 -26.20 8.99
CA PRO A 319 18.08 -26.20 7.75
C PRO A 319 18.11 -24.85 7.02
N LYS A 320 18.32 -24.89 5.69
CA LYS A 320 18.35 -23.72 4.78
C LYS A 320 19.35 -22.61 5.14
N MET A 321 20.23 -22.80 6.12
CA MET A 321 21.19 -21.78 6.54
C MET A 321 22.12 -21.33 5.40
N PRO A 322 22.60 -22.21 4.49
CA PRO A 322 23.38 -21.78 3.32
C PRO A 322 22.63 -20.82 2.38
N GLU A 323 21.33 -21.04 2.17
CA GLU A 323 20.48 -20.25 1.25
C GLU A 323 20.32 -18.80 1.72
N ARG A 324 20.55 -18.52 3.01
CA ARG A 324 20.44 -17.16 3.55
C ARG A 324 21.56 -16.23 3.06
N PHE A 325 22.70 -16.77 2.63
CA PHE A 325 23.88 -15.99 2.25
C PHE A 325 23.87 -15.69 0.75
N THR A 326 23.51 -14.46 0.37
CA THR A 326 23.28 -14.07 -1.03
C THR A 326 24.45 -13.34 -1.69
N LYS A 327 25.60 -13.19 -1.01
CA LYS A 327 26.78 -12.46 -1.51
C LYS A 327 27.93 -13.37 -1.98
N PHE A 328 27.92 -14.62 -1.53
CA PHE A 328 28.78 -15.71 -1.95
C PHE A 328 27.88 -16.95 -2.13
N ASN A 329 28.35 -18.02 -2.76
CA ASN A 329 27.54 -19.23 -2.91
C ASN A 329 27.71 -20.18 -1.71
N GLY A 330 26.81 -20.11 -0.72
CA GLY A 330 26.87 -20.95 0.47
C GLY A 330 26.80 -22.46 0.25
N LEU A 331 26.47 -22.92 -0.97
CA LEU A 331 26.42 -24.34 -1.37
C LEU A 331 27.74 -24.86 -1.97
N GLN A 332 28.82 -24.08 -1.91
CA GLN A 332 30.17 -24.50 -2.32
C GLN A 332 30.82 -25.48 -1.31
N SER A 333 31.95 -26.08 -1.71
CA SER A 333 32.71 -26.97 -0.83
C SER A 333 33.35 -26.20 0.34
N ASP A 334 33.62 -26.87 1.47
CA ASP A 334 34.36 -26.28 2.59
C ASP A 334 35.68 -25.65 2.15
N ASP A 335 36.40 -26.31 1.23
CA ASP A 335 37.69 -25.84 0.74
C ASP A 335 37.55 -24.59 -0.12
N ASP A 336 36.43 -24.38 -0.82
CA ASP A 336 36.19 -23.18 -1.62
C ASP A 336 35.64 -22.02 -0.77
N LEU A 337 34.74 -22.33 0.18
CA LEU A 337 34.29 -21.36 1.19
C LEU A 337 35.47 -20.83 2.03
N ARG A 338 36.44 -21.70 2.39
CA ARG A 338 37.71 -21.30 3.04
C ARG A 338 38.62 -20.42 2.17
N LYS A 339 38.29 -20.18 0.89
CA LYS A 339 38.98 -19.24 -0.01
C LYS A 339 38.12 -18.00 -0.36
N ASP A 340 36.83 -17.98 -0.03
CA ASP A 340 35.92 -16.87 -0.35
C ASP A 340 36.03 -15.72 0.68
N THR A 341 36.36 -14.53 0.19
CA THR A 341 36.66 -13.37 1.02
C THR A 341 35.43 -12.76 1.71
N GLU A 342 34.22 -12.90 1.15
CA GLU A 342 32.98 -12.39 1.77
C GLU A 342 32.36 -13.44 2.71
N PHE A 343 32.66 -14.73 2.52
CA PHE A 343 32.43 -15.78 3.51
C PHE A 343 33.30 -15.58 4.76
N ILE A 344 34.63 -15.47 4.61
CA ILE A 344 35.56 -15.27 5.74
C ILE A 344 35.18 -14.00 6.53
N LYS A 345 34.82 -12.93 5.82
CA LYS A 345 34.33 -11.69 6.43
C LYS A 345 33.05 -11.88 7.25
N GLN A 346 32.05 -12.60 6.73
CA GLN A 346 30.82 -12.85 7.50
C GLN A 346 31.04 -13.84 8.65
N ALA A 347 31.97 -14.79 8.54
CA ALA A 347 32.40 -15.60 9.67
C ALA A 347 33.05 -14.72 10.76
N ASN A 348 33.91 -13.77 10.40
CA ASN A 348 34.50 -12.81 11.33
C ASN A 348 33.46 -11.87 11.98
N ASP A 349 32.44 -11.42 11.24
CA ASP A 349 31.33 -10.63 11.80
C ASP A 349 30.55 -11.44 12.88
N ILE A 350 30.28 -12.73 12.60
CA ILE A 350 29.67 -13.67 13.56
C ILE A 350 30.59 -13.87 14.78
N ALA A 351 31.91 -14.02 14.57
CA ALA A 351 32.90 -14.13 15.65
C ALA A 351 32.88 -12.89 16.56
N GLY A 352 32.77 -11.69 15.98
CA GLY A 352 32.64 -10.43 16.71
C GLY A 352 31.37 -10.38 17.58
N GLY A 353 30.26 -10.93 17.08
CA GLY A 353 29.03 -11.13 17.85
C GLY A 353 29.22 -12.07 19.06
N LEU A 354 29.81 -13.25 18.85
CA LEU A 354 30.06 -14.22 19.92
C LEU A 354 31.04 -13.69 20.98
N VAL A 355 32.14 -13.05 20.55
CA VAL A 355 33.10 -12.38 21.44
C VAL A 355 32.45 -11.25 22.23
N SER A 356 31.50 -10.51 21.64
CA SER A 356 30.71 -9.49 22.35
C SER A 356 29.86 -10.10 23.47
N LEU A 357 29.24 -11.27 23.26
CA LEU A 357 28.50 -11.98 24.31
C LEU A 357 29.44 -12.50 25.41
N VAL A 358 30.48 -13.25 25.04
CA VAL A 358 31.45 -13.86 25.98
C VAL A 358 32.16 -12.81 26.85
N ASN A 359 32.58 -11.68 26.27
CA ASN A 359 33.30 -10.63 27.01
C ASN A 359 32.43 -9.80 27.95
N ASN A 360 31.10 -9.80 27.77
CA ASN A 360 30.18 -9.00 28.60
C ASN A 360 29.46 -9.84 29.67
N ILE A 361 29.68 -11.15 29.72
CA ILE A 361 28.95 -12.12 30.55
C ILE A 361 29.03 -11.88 32.07
N ASP A 362 30.11 -11.26 32.56
CA ASP A 362 30.28 -10.93 33.98
C ASP A 362 29.41 -9.74 34.40
N ILE A 363 28.95 -8.92 33.44
CA ILE A 363 28.30 -7.64 33.68
C ILE A 363 26.87 -7.73 33.14
N PRO A 364 25.90 -8.18 33.96
CA PRO A 364 24.47 -8.25 33.67
C PRO A 364 23.92 -7.28 32.61
N GLY A 365 23.95 -5.97 32.89
CA GLY A 365 23.41 -4.93 32.00
C GLY A 365 24.25 -4.59 30.76
N LYS A 366 25.34 -5.32 30.52
CA LYS A 366 26.08 -5.35 29.24
C LYS A 366 25.82 -6.63 28.46
N LEU A 367 25.67 -7.78 29.13
CA LEU A 367 25.26 -9.03 28.47
C LEU A 367 23.89 -8.87 27.81
N GLN A 368 22.91 -8.32 28.55
CA GLN A 368 21.59 -7.99 28.01
C GLN A 368 21.72 -7.05 26.79
N ALA A 369 22.40 -5.90 26.93
CA ALA A 369 22.60 -4.95 25.83
C ALA A 369 23.41 -5.48 24.63
N ALA A 370 24.17 -6.57 24.80
CA ALA A 370 24.82 -7.29 23.69
C ALA A 370 23.85 -8.26 23.00
N ILE A 371 22.99 -8.94 23.76
CA ILE A 371 21.86 -9.73 23.24
C ILE A 371 20.88 -8.82 22.48
N ASP A 372 20.35 -7.77 23.11
CA ASP A 372 19.38 -6.83 22.54
C ASP A 372 19.88 -6.26 21.20
N ARG A 373 21.15 -5.82 21.15
CA ARG A 373 21.78 -5.31 19.92
C ARG A 373 21.86 -6.38 18.83
N LEU A 374 22.26 -7.59 19.17
CA LEU A 374 22.39 -8.67 18.19
C LEU A 374 21.01 -9.14 17.71
N VAL A 375 19.99 -9.15 18.57
CA VAL A 375 18.59 -9.39 18.20
C VAL A 375 18.10 -8.31 17.24
N ASP A 376 18.20 -7.03 17.58
CA ASP A 376 17.79 -5.93 16.72
C ASP A 376 18.47 -5.98 15.34
N VAL A 377 19.78 -6.25 15.30
CA VAL A 377 20.53 -6.41 14.04
C VAL A 377 19.93 -7.52 13.17
N HIS A 378 19.61 -8.69 13.72
CA HIS A 378 19.00 -9.79 12.96
C HIS A 378 17.54 -9.51 12.55
N LEU A 379 16.78 -8.80 13.39
CA LEU A 379 15.41 -8.34 13.11
C LEU A 379 15.33 -7.11 12.16
N ASN A 380 16.46 -6.48 11.84
CA ASN A 380 16.59 -5.40 10.88
C ASN A 380 17.35 -5.80 9.60
N MET A 381 17.84 -7.05 9.50
CA MET A 381 18.29 -7.61 8.23
C MET A 381 17.14 -7.65 7.21
N LYS A 382 17.47 -7.68 5.92
CA LYS A 382 16.50 -7.92 4.84
C LYS A 382 16.90 -9.17 4.03
N PRO A 383 16.08 -10.23 4.00
CA PRO A 383 15.00 -10.54 4.95
C PRO A 383 15.47 -10.57 6.41
N SER A 384 14.56 -10.42 7.36
CA SER A 384 14.85 -10.61 8.79
C SER A 384 15.31 -12.05 9.06
N VAL A 385 16.11 -12.25 10.10
CA VAL A 385 16.57 -13.58 10.56
C VAL A 385 16.01 -13.82 11.97
N GLY A 386 15.19 -14.85 12.12
CA GLY A 386 14.47 -15.16 13.35
C GLY A 386 14.73 -16.58 13.89
N LEU A 387 13.77 -17.06 14.69
CA LEU A 387 13.82 -18.36 15.37
C LEU A 387 13.89 -19.55 14.40
N GLU A 388 13.50 -19.38 13.15
CA GLU A 388 13.58 -20.41 12.10
C GLU A 388 15.02 -20.86 11.79
N TYR A 389 16.02 -20.04 12.12
CA TYR A 389 17.44 -20.42 12.06
C TYR A 389 18.06 -20.59 13.47
N PHE A 390 17.69 -19.73 14.43
CA PHE A 390 18.31 -19.73 15.76
C PHE A 390 17.75 -20.79 16.74
N GLY A 391 16.53 -21.27 16.54
CA GLY A 391 15.95 -22.38 17.32
C GLY A 391 16.71 -23.69 17.10
N PRO A 392 16.84 -24.17 15.85
CA PRO A 392 17.65 -25.36 15.52
C PRO A 392 19.14 -25.22 15.87
N LEU A 393 19.64 -23.98 16.08
CA LEU A 393 21.00 -23.72 16.55
C LEU A 393 21.13 -23.94 18.07
N GLU A 394 20.17 -23.47 18.86
CA GLU A 394 20.08 -23.74 20.30
C GLU A 394 20.02 -25.26 20.57
N GLU A 395 19.16 -25.98 19.86
CA GLU A 395 18.97 -27.44 20.00
C GLU A 395 20.25 -28.27 19.73
N LYS A 396 21.18 -27.76 18.93
CA LYS A 396 22.33 -28.53 18.42
C LYS A 396 23.71 -28.03 18.85
N ILE A 397 23.82 -26.88 19.52
CA ILE A 397 25.13 -26.29 19.85
C ILE A 397 26.00 -27.20 20.73
N ALA A 398 25.38 -28.03 21.58
CA ALA A 398 26.08 -29.04 22.37
C ALA A 398 26.85 -30.04 21.49
N GLN A 399 26.25 -30.49 20.38
CA GLN A 399 26.85 -31.46 19.45
C GLN A 399 28.09 -30.88 18.75
N TYR A 400 28.06 -29.57 18.41
CA TYR A 400 29.25 -28.87 17.92
C TYR A 400 30.39 -28.93 18.95
N LEU A 401 30.11 -28.59 20.21
CA LEU A 401 31.11 -28.56 21.29
C LEU A 401 31.70 -29.93 21.59
N VAL A 402 30.88 -31.00 21.61
CA VAL A 402 31.35 -32.39 21.69
C VAL A 402 32.33 -32.69 20.55
N SER A 403 31.96 -32.36 19.31
CA SER A 403 32.80 -32.65 18.13
C SER A 403 34.08 -31.81 18.03
N ALA A 404 34.07 -30.58 18.56
CA ALA A 404 35.16 -29.62 18.42
C ALA A 404 36.12 -29.60 19.63
N LEU A 405 35.66 -29.99 20.83
CA LEU A 405 36.45 -29.95 22.08
C LEU A 405 36.58 -31.31 22.78
N GLY A 406 35.84 -32.34 22.37
CA GLY A 406 35.85 -33.64 23.04
C GLY A 406 35.17 -33.66 24.42
N VAL A 407 34.35 -32.65 24.73
CA VAL A 407 33.52 -32.60 25.96
C VAL A 407 32.30 -33.52 25.84
N THR A 408 31.62 -33.78 26.96
CA THR A 408 30.31 -34.46 26.97
C THR A 408 29.16 -33.44 26.82
N GLU A 409 28.00 -33.86 26.29
CA GLU A 409 26.81 -33.01 26.19
C GLU A 409 26.31 -32.51 27.57
N ASP A 410 26.62 -33.26 28.63
CA ASP A 410 26.31 -32.93 30.01
C ASP A 410 27.30 -31.93 30.68
N SER A 411 28.36 -31.50 29.99
CA SER A 411 29.40 -30.65 30.58
C SER A 411 28.93 -29.21 30.85
N ASN A 412 29.63 -28.50 31.74
CA ASN A 412 29.34 -27.10 32.02
C ASN A 412 29.52 -26.21 30.79
N GLU A 413 30.47 -26.57 29.92
CA GLU A 413 30.71 -25.92 28.63
C GLU A 413 29.49 -26.08 27.72
N ALA A 414 29.05 -27.30 27.45
CA ALA A 414 27.88 -27.58 26.60
C ALA A 414 26.60 -26.90 27.12
N LYS A 415 26.36 -26.96 28.44
CA LYS A 415 25.22 -26.29 29.10
C LYS A 415 25.31 -24.78 29.02
N SER A 416 26.48 -24.19 29.26
CA SER A 416 26.66 -22.72 29.22
C SER A 416 26.33 -22.11 27.85
N TRP A 417 26.72 -22.76 26.76
CA TRP A 417 26.39 -22.32 25.39
C TRP A 417 24.91 -22.50 25.07
N THR A 418 24.32 -23.61 25.49
CA THR A 418 22.89 -23.88 25.29
C THR A 418 22.03 -22.86 26.04
N HIS A 419 22.36 -22.57 27.31
CA HIS A 419 21.67 -21.56 28.11
C HIS A 419 21.89 -20.11 27.59
N LEU A 420 23.05 -19.81 27.01
CA LEU A 420 23.28 -18.52 26.34
C LEU A 420 22.39 -18.35 25.09
N LEU A 421 22.27 -19.39 24.25
CA LEU A 421 21.40 -19.36 23.08
C LEU A 421 19.92 -19.34 23.47
N ASN A 422 19.51 -20.04 24.53
CA ASN A 422 18.15 -19.96 25.07
C ASN A 422 17.80 -18.54 25.54
N ALA A 423 18.72 -17.86 26.23
CA ALA A 423 18.56 -16.46 26.63
C ALA A 423 18.45 -15.53 25.41
N PHE A 424 19.31 -15.72 24.39
CA PHE A 424 19.23 -14.98 23.13
C PHE A 424 17.89 -15.20 22.41
N ASN A 425 17.46 -16.45 22.26
CA ASN A 425 16.19 -16.82 21.62
C ASN A 425 14.96 -16.31 22.40
N THR A 426 15.07 -16.18 23.72
CA THR A 426 14.01 -15.61 24.56
C THR A 426 13.88 -14.08 24.43
N VAL A 427 14.95 -13.38 24.03
CA VAL A 427 14.86 -11.96 23.64
C VAL A 427 14.37 -11.86 22.18
N LEU A 428 14.97 -12.63 21.26
CA LEU A 428 14.59 -12.68 19.83
C LEU A 428 13.10 -12.94 19.62
N ARG A 429 12.51 -13.87 20.39
CA ARG A 429 11.07 -14.20 20.36
C ARG A 429 10.16 -13.01 20.71
N GLU A 430 10.63 -12.08 21.54
CA GLU A 430 9.78 -11.09 22.22
C GLU A 430 9.99 -9.66 21.73
N ASP A 431 11.21 -9.29 21.33
CA ASP A 431 11.44 -8.02 20.63
C ASP A 431 10.71 -8.01 19.27
N SER A 432 10.68 -9.19 18.62
CA SER A 432 9.85 -9.42 17.43
C SER A 432 8.35 -9.21 17.69
N LEU A 433 7.87 -9.44 18.93
CA LEU A 433 6.46 -9.20 19.30
C LEU A 433 6.18 -7.72 19.58
N GLN A 434 7.06 -7.04 20.30
CA GLN A 434 6.90 -5.60 20.59
C GLN A 434 6.84 -4.77 19.30
N LYS A 435 7.66 -5.10 18.30
CA LYS A 435 7.75 -4.42 16.99
C LYS A 435 6.42 -4.34 16.23
N ILE A 436 5.47 -5.24 16.53
CA ILE A 436 4.21 -5.42 15.81
C ILE A 436 3.00 -4.85 16.58
N GLY A 437 3.09 -4.69 17.90
CA GLY A 437 1.99 -4.13 18.70
C GLY A 437 0.78 -5.06 18.86
N LEU A 438 0.98 -6.38 18.93
CA LEU A 438 -0.06 -7.37 19.26
C LEU A 438 0.33 -8.17 20.51
N SER A 439 -0.52 -8.13 21.54
CA SER A 439 -0.31 -8.89 22.78
C SER A 439 -0.47 -10.40 22.55
N ALA A 440 -0.05 -11.21 23.52
CA ALA A 440 -0.34 -12.66 23.49
C ALA A 440 -1.85 -12.97 23.45
N VAL A 441 -2.67 -12.09 24.04
CA VAL A 441 -4.13 -12.20 23.99
C VAL A 441 -4.65 -11.81 22.61
N ASP A 442 -4.16 -10.73 22.00
CA ASP A 442 -4.55 -10.34 20.63
C ASP A 442 -4.24 -11.45 19.64
N ARG A 443 -3.04 -12.04 19.70
CA ARG A 443 -2.61 -13.13 18.81
C ARG A 443 -3.53 -14.35 18.91
N LYS A 444 -3.75 -14.85 20.14
CA LYS A 444 -4.65 -15.98 20.38
C LYS A 444 -6.11 -15.66 20.04
N SER A 445 -6.53 -14.41 20.22
CA SER A 445 -7.90 -13.97 19.90
C SER A 445 -8.10 -13.72 18.41
N LEU A 446 -7.09 -13.30 17.65
CA LEU A 446 -7.12 -13.28 16.18
C LEU A 446 -7.24 -14.70 15.63
N GLU A 447 -6.39 -15.61 16.09
CA GLU A 447 -6.39 -17.03 15.72
C GLU A 447 -7.74 -17.70 16.06
N SER A 448 -8.25 -17.50 17.29
CA SER A 448 -9.54 -18.05 17.73
C SER A 448 -10.73 -17.40 17.01
N SER A 449 -10.80 -16.07 16.94
CA SER A 449 -11.95 -15.37 16.34
C SER A 449 -12.00 -15.50 14.82
N TRP A 450 -10.87 -15.63 14.13
CA TRP A 450 -10.86 -15.90 12.69
C TRP A 450 -11.46 -17.27 12.37
N ASN A 451 -11.09 -18.29 13.15
CA ASN A 451 -11.68 -19.62 13.04
C ASN A 451 -13.17 -19.61 13.41
N GLN A 452 -13.57 -18.92 14.48
CA GLN A 452 -15.00 -18.76 14.83
C GLN A 452 -15.80 -18.00 13.76
N LEU A 453 -15.21 -16.98 13.11
CA LEU A 453 -15.85 -16.26 12.01
C LEU A 453 -16.03 -17.18 10.79
N ALA A 454 -15.05 -18.05 10.52
CA ALA A 454 -15.15 -19.08 9.50
C ALA A 454 -16.24 -20.12 9.83
N ASP A 455 -16.32 -20.59 11.08
CA ASP A 455 -17.34 -21.55 11.52
C ASP A 455 -18.76 -20.96 11.40
N VAL A 456 -18.97 -19.73 11.91
CA VAL A 456 -20.27 -19.02 11.83
C VAL A 456 -20.67 -18.73 10.38
N ALA A 457 -19.71 -18.45 9.50
CA ALA A 457 -19.99 -18.24 8.08
C ALA A 457 -20.14 -19.56 7.29
N GLY A 458 -19.70 -20.70 7.83
CA GLY A 458 -19.63 -21.98 7.12
C GLY A 458 -18.51 -22.06 6.07
N GLY A 459 -17.34 -21.51 6.38
CA GLY A 459 -16.11 -21.52 5.58
C GLY A 459 -15.35 -20.17 5.62
N LYS A 460 -14.00 -20.20 5.59
CA LYS A 460 -13.16 -18.99 5.58
C LYS A 460 -13.49 -18.05 4.42
N ASP A 461 -13.78 -18.58 3.23
CA ASP A 461 -14.14 -17.79 2.04
C ASP A 461 -15.46 -17.00 2.24
N LYS A 462 -16.41 -17.57 2.98
CA LYS A 462 -17.67 -16.89 3.34
C LYS A 462 -17.46 -15.85 4.44
N ALA A 463 -16.57 -16.10 5.40
CA ALA A 463 -16.18 -15.11 6.41
C ALA A 463 -15.48 -13.90 5.78
N GLY A 464 -14.58 -14.15 4.81
CA GLY A 464 -13.97 -13.13 3.98
C GLY A 464 -15.00 -12.38 3.11
N THR A 465 -15.95 -13.10 2.50
CA THR A 465 -17.04 -12.51 1.72
C THR A 465 -17.86 -11.54 2.56
N ASN A 466 -18.33 -11.97 3.73
CA ASN A 466 -19.12 -11.14 4.64
C ASN A 466 -18.33 -9.93 5.16
N LEU A 467 -17.03 -10.09 5.42
CA LEU A 467 -16.13 -9.00 5.79
C LEU A 467 -16.01 -7.95 4.68
N VAL A 468 -15.78 -8.37 3.42
CA VAL A 468 -15.62 -7.42 2.31
C VAL A 468 -16.94 -6.74 1.95
N LEU A 469 -18.08 -7.42 2.01
CA LEU A 469 -19.40 -6.78 1.86
C LEU A 469 -19.61 -5.69 2.93
N TRP A 470 -19.36 -6.03 4.19
CA TRP A 470 -19.42 -5.07 5.29
C TRP A 470 -18.46 -3.88 5.08
N LEU A 471 -17.25 -4.11 4.53
CA LEU A 471 -16.31 -3.05 4.15
C LEU A 471 -16.84 -2.12 3.05
N LEU A 472 -17.61 -2.65 2.08
CA LEU A 472 -18.21 -1.85 1.00
C LEU A 472 -19.36 -0.95 1.50
N ASP A 473 -20.04 -1.36 2.57
CA ASP A 473 -21.10 -0.55 3.22
C ASP A 473 -20.56 0.47 4.22
N ASN A 474 -19.59 0.07 5.05
CA ASN A 474 -19.22 0.84 6.25
C ASN A 474 -17.98 1.72 6.05
N VAL A 475 -17.24 1.57 4.94
CA VAL A 475 -16.10 2.45 4.61
C VAL A 475 -16.48 3.38 3.45
N ALA A 476 -16.55 4.68 3.76
CA ALA A 476 -16.89 5.72 2.80
C ALA A 476 -15.98 5.65 1.56
N LYS A 477 -16.61 5.64 0.37
CA LYS A 477 -15.95 5.54 -0.95
C LYS A 477 -15.15 4.26 -1.18
N MET A 478 -15.22 3.22 -0.34
CA MET A 478 -14.51 1.95 -0.62
C MET A 478 -14.97 1.34 -1.95
N ARG A 479 -16.29 1.43 -2.24
CA ARG A 479 -16.89 1.06 -3.53
C ARG A 479 -16.27 1.79 -4.74
N GLU A 480 -15.63 2.96 -4.57
CA GLU A 480 -14.90 3.64 -5.66
C GLU A 480 -13.52 3.04 -5.99
N ARG A 481 -12.98 2.14 -5.15
CA ARG A 481 -11.60 1.62 -5.28
C ARG A 481 -11.52 0.23 -5.87
N PHE A 482 -12.64 -0.45 -5.95
CA PHE A 482 -12.78 -1.70 -6.66
C PHE A 482 -13.33 -1.41 -8.07
N THR A 483 -12.41 -1.21 -9.01
CA THR A 483 -12.72 -0.76 -10.39
C THR A 483 -12.93 -1.91 -11.38
N LYS A 484 -12.57 -3.14 -10.98
CA LYS A 484 -12.59 -4.34 -11.85
C LYS A 484 -13.92 -5.09 -11.85
N PHE A 485 -14.73 -4.89 -10.81
CA PHE A 485 -16.11 -5.36 -10.66
C PHE A 485 -17.08 -4.19 -10.42
N ASN A 486 -18.40 -4.42 -10.45
CA ASN A 486 -19.35 -3.36 -10.14
C ASN A 486 -19.56 -3.23 -8.63
N ALA A 487 -18.65 -2.57 -7.94
CA ALA A 487 -18.73 -2.40 -6.49
C ALA A 487 -19.94 -1.57 -5.99
N PHE A 488 -20.82 -1.06 -6.87
CA PHE A 488 -22.07 -0.38 -6.51
C PHE A 488 -23.33 -1.25 -6.70
N GLN A 489 -23.20 -2.51 -7.14
CA GLN A 489 -24.30 -3.47 -7.05
C GLN A 489 -24.52 -3.95 -5.62
N SER A 490 -25.68 -4.57 -5.37
CA SER A 490 -26.03 -5.13 -4.06
C SER A 490 -25.24 -6.40 -3.74
N ASP A 491 -25.15 -6.71 -2.46
CA ASP A 491 -24.47 -7.88 -1.90
C ASP A 491 -24.74 -9.20 -2.64
N ASP A 492 -25.99 -9.50 -3.02
CA ASP A 492 -26.30 -10.75 -3.73
C ASP A 492 -25.80 -10.79 -5.18
N ALA A 493 -25.61 -9.61 -5.79
CA ALA A 493 -24.96 -9.49 -7.10
C ALA A 493 -23.44 -9.41 -6.96
N LEU A 494 -22.90 -8.93 -5.83
CA LEU A 494 -21.48 -9.01 -5.50
C LEU A 494 -21.07 -10.46 -5.20
N ARG A 495 -21.86 -11.22 -4.43
CA ARG A 495 -21.71 -12.66 -4.19
C ARG A 495 -21.75 -13.52 -5.46
N ALA A 496 -22.25 -12.97 -6.57
CA ALA A 496 -22.27 -13.58 -7.90
C ALA A 496 -21.29 -12.92 -8.89
N ASP A 497 -20.59 -11.87 -8.50
CA ASP A 497 -19.57 -11.17 -9.29
C ASP A 497 -18.21 -11.78 -8.96
N GLN A 498 -17.52 -12.25 -9.99
CA GLN A 498 -16.48 -13.26 -9.79
C GLN A 498 -15.08 -12.62 -9.75
N GLU A 499 -14.87 -11.42 -10.30
CA GLU A 499 -13.79 -10.50 -9.88
C GLU A 499 -13.96 -10.09 -8.41
N PHE A 500 -15.18 -9.84 -7.92
CA PHE A 500 -15.40 -9.60 -6.48
C PHE A 500 -15.00 -10.82 -5.63
N VAL A 501 -15.41 -12.04 -5.98
CA VAL A 501 -15.00 -13.25 -5.23
C VAL A 501 -13.49 -13.50 -5.31
N ASN A 502 -12.87 -13.35 -6.50
CA ASN A 502 -11.41 -13.39 -6.65
C ASN A 502 -10.69 -12.32 -5.80
N GLN A 503 -11.32 -11.15 -5.59
CA GLN A 503 -10.82 -10.07 -4.74
C GLN A 503 -10.98 -10.40 -3.25
N VAL A 504 -12.09 -11.01 -2.87
CA VAL A 504 -12.33 -11.56 -1.53
C VAL A 504 -11.30 -12.63 -1.21
N GLN A 505 -11.07 -13.61 -2.09
CA GLN A 505 -10.13 -14.70 -1.85
C GLN A 505 -8.74 -14.20 -1.47
N ARG A 506 -8.13 -13.29 -2.25
CA ARG A 506 -6.76 -12.83 -1.94
C ARG A 506 -6.70 -11.85 -0.77
N ILE A 507 -7.80 -11.19 -0.43
CA ILE A 507 -7.94 -10.49 0.86
C ILE A 507 -7.99 -11.51 2.01
N THR A 508 -8.72 -12.62 1.84
CA THR A 508 -8.87 -13.72 2.81
C THR A 508 -7.53 -14.43 3.02
N GLN A 509 -6.81 -14.78 1.96
CA GLN A 509 -5.44 -15.33 1.99
C GLN A 509 -4.43 -14.35 2.59
N GLY A 510 -4.59 -13.04 2.33
CA GLY A 510 -3.80 -12.00 2.97
C GLY A 510 -4.06 -11.89 4.48
N ILE A 511 -5.30 -12.12 4.90
CA ILE A 511 -5.71 -12.21 6.31
C ILE A 511 -5.19 -13.51 6.95
N ASP A 512 -5.35 -14.68 6.30
CA ASP A 512 -4.78 -15.95 6.73
C ASP A 512 -3.26 -15.84 6.92
N SER A 513 -2.54 -15.27 5.96
CA SER A 513 -1.09 -15.08 6.06
C SER A 513 -0.69 -14.19 7.25
N LEU A 514 -1.52 -13.23 7.66
CA LEU A 514 -1.33 -12.45 8.88
C LEU A 514 -1.72 -13.24 10.15
N VAL A 515 -2.81 -14.00 10.12
CA VAL A 515 -3.31 -14.79 11.26
C VAL A 515 -2.41 -15.99 11.55
N ASP A 516 -2.04 -16.80 10.56
CA ASP A 516 -1.15 -17.96 10.72
C ASP A 516 0.24 -17.56 11.24
N ASN A 517 0.69 -16.33 10.94
CA ASN A 517 1.95 -15.79 11.44
C ASN A 517 1.81 -15.00 12.77
N VAL A 518 0.65 -14.92 13.43
CA VAL A 518 0.57 -14.22 14.74
C VAL A 518 1.58 -14.78 15.74
N ASN A 519 1.80 -16.09 15.73
CA ASN A 519 2.76 -16.75 16.61
C ASN A 519 4.20 -16.83 16.03
N ASN A 520 4.41 -16.35 14.79
CA ASN A 520 5.73 -16.14 14.16
C ASN A 520 5.92 -14.64 13.84
N PRO A 521 6.43 -13.84 14.79
CA PRO A 521 6.31 -12.38 14.69
C PRO A 521 7.18 -11.81 13.55
N ALA A 522 8.39 -12.35 13.33
CA ALA A 522 9.21 -11.96 12.17
C ALA A 522 8.49 -12.24 10.83
N GLY A 523 7.76 -13.36 10.73
CA GLY A 523 6.88 -13.68 9.60
C GLY A 523 5.75 -12.66 9.43
N LEU A 524 5.08 -12.27 10.52
CA LEU A 524 3.97 -11.31 10.52
C LEU A 524 4.43 -9.89 10.16
N GLN A 525 5.52 -9.38 10.75
CA GLN A 525 6.09 -8.07 10.38
C GLN A 525 6.44 -8.03 8.89
N SER A 526 7.08 -9.10 8.38
CA SER A 526 7.43 -9.23 6.97
C SER A 526 6.17 -9.33 6.07
N GLY A 527 5.09 -9.94 6.56
CA GLY A 527 3.78 -9.92 5.91
C GLY A 527 3.17 -8.52 5.83
N ILE A 528 3.17 -7.78 6.93
CA ILE A 528 2.68 -6.40 7.03
C ILE A 528 3.42 -5.47 6.07
N GLU A 529 4.75 -5.53 6.00
CA GLU A 529 5.55 -4.68 5.11
C GLU A 529 5.24 -4.96 3.63
N ARG A 530 5.21 -6.23 3.21
CA ARG A 530 4.75 -6.62 1.86
C ARG A 530 3.34 -6.11 1.56
N LEU A 531 2.44 -6.21 2.55
CA LEU A 531 1.07 -5.70 2.45
C LEU A 531 0.95 -4.17 2.65
N VAL A 532 2.05 -3.45 2.81
CA VAL A 532 2.04 -1.98 2.72
C VAL A 532 2.41 -1.53 1.33
N ASP A 533 3.56 -1.99 0.84
CA ASP A 533 4.13 -1.52 -0.42
C ASP A 533 3.15 -1.76 -1.57
N ALA A 534 2.44 -2.90 -1.54
CA ALA A 534 1.41 -3.27 -2.49
C ALA A 534 0.44 -2.13 -2.88
N HIS A 535 -0.34 -1.58 -1.94
CA HIS A 535 -1.45 -0.65 -2.28
C HIS A 535 -0.99 0.81 -2.40
N LEU A 536 0.25 1.10 -2.03
CA LEU A 536 0.96 2.31 -2.42
C LEU A 536 1.41 2.26 -3.88
N ASN A 537 1.67 1.05 -4.39
CA ASN A 537 2.08 0.80 -5.76
C ASN A 537 0.92 0.49 -6.70
N MET A 538 -0.26 0.10 -6.19
CA MET A 538 -1.50 0.19 -6.97
C MET A 538 -1.83 1.63 -7.37
N GLN A 539 -2.58 1.76 -8.47
CA GLN A 539 -2.92 3.04 -9.10
C GLN A 539 -4.42 3.11 -9.38
N PRO A 540 -5.14 4.19 -8.97
CA PRO A 540 -4.66 5.26 -8.09
C PRO A 540 -4.22 4.70 -6.73
N SER A 541 -3.34 5.41 -6.01
CA SER A 541 -2.77 4.93 -4.74
C SER A 541 -3.86 4.65 -3.68
N ILE A 542 -3.98 3.39 -3.28
CA ILE A 542 -5.03 2.90 -2.38
C ILE A 542 -4.52 3.11 -0.94
N GLY A 543 -4.63 4.35 -0.47
CA GLY A 543 -4.01 4.83 0.77
C GLY A 543 -4.94 4.99 1.97
N LEU A 544 -4.41 5.66 2.99
CA LEU A 544 -5.01 6.11 4.24
C LEU A 544 -6.54 6.21 4.35
N ALA A 545 -7.17 6.99 3.46
CA ALA A 545 -8.57 7.46 3.50
C ALA A 545 -9.65 6.36 3.42
N TYR A 546 -9.27 5.09 3.56
CA TYR A 546 -10.16 3.93 3.59
C TYR A 546 -9.80 2.97 4.74
N PHE A 547 -8.53 2.62 4.98
CA PHE A 547 -8.19 1.70 6.08
C PHE A 547 -7.98 2.39 7.44
N GLY A 548 -7.97 3.73 7.51
CA GLY A 548 -8.33 4.42 8.75
C GLY A 548 -9.73 4.00 9.21
N SER A 549 -10.70 3.97 8.30
CA SER A 549 -12.07 3.52 8.60
C SER A 549 -12.18 2.00 8.84
N VAL A 550 -11.30 1.18 8.24
CA VAL A 550 -11.23 -0.25 8.57
C VAL A 550 -10.83 -0.44 10.02
N GLN A 551 -9.74 0.17 10.47
CA GLN A 551 -9.35 0.16 11.89
C GLN A 551 -10.47 0.68 12.80
N GLN A 552 -11.12 1.77 12.38
CA GLN A 552 -12.17 2.45 13.15
C GLN A 552 -13.40 1.57 13.42
N TYR A 553 -13.79 0.69 12.49
CA TYR A 553 -15.08 0.00 12.56
C TYR A 553 -15.01 -1.54 12.62
N ILE A 554 -13.85 -2.17 12.34
CA ILE A 554 -13.74 -3.64 12.20
C ILE A 554 -14.23 -4.42 13.43
N HIS A 555 -14.01 -3.92 14.63
CA HIS A 555 -14.51 -4.55 15.87
C HIS A 555 -16.04 -4.69 15.89
N LEU A 556 -16.79 -3.77 15.25
CA LEU A 556 -18.25 -3.83 15.15
C LEU A 556 -18.72 -4.98 14.25
N TYR A 557 -17.97 -5.31 13.20
CA TYR A 557 -18.23 -6.47 12.35
C TYR A 557 -18.03 -7.78 13.13
N VAL A 558 -16.88 -7.92 13.78
CA VAL A 558 -16.51 -9.14 14.52
C VAL A 558 -17.50 -9.38 15.66
N ALA A 559 -17.78 -8.36 16.46
CA ALA A 559 -18.74 -8.42 17.57
C ALA A 559 -20.16 -8.82 17.11
N LYS A 560 -20.69 -8.15 16.09
CA LYS A 560 -22.02 -8.45 15.53
C LYS A 560 -22.10 -9.86 14.95
N THR A 561 -21.02 -10.37 14.37
CA THR A 561 -21.01 -11.67 13.68
C THR A 561 -20.83 -12.83 14.66
N LEU A 562 -20.00 -12.67 15.69
CA LEU A 562 -19.77 -13.71 16.72
C LEU A 562 -20.75 -13.65 17.91
N GLY A 563 -21.58 -12.60 18.00
CA GLY A 563 -22.48 -12.39 19.13
C GLY A 563 -21.77 -11.93 20.42
N VAL A 564 -20.53 -11.47 20.32
CA VAL A 564 -19.68 -11.00 21.43
C VAL A 564 -19.76 -9.47 21.58
N ALA A 565 -19.22 -8.93 22.67
CA ALA A 565 -19.21 -7.49 22.90
C ALA A 565 -18.27 -6.75 21.93
N ALA A 566 -18.60 -5.50 21.59
CA ALA A 566 -17.81 -4.63 20.69
C ALA A 566 -16.38 -4.34 21.20
N ASN A 567 -16.15 -4.55 22.49
CA ASN A 567 -14.89 -4.38 23.21
C ASN A 567 -14.24 -5.71 23.63
N SER A 568 -14.79 -6.88 23.25
CA SER A 568 -14.23 -8.21 23.53
C SER A 568 -12.85 -8.41 22.92
N HIS A 569 -12.04 -9.32 23.48
CA HIS A 569 -10.70 -9.63 22.94
C HIS A 569 -10.75 -10.15 21.50
N GLU A 570 -11.81 -10.89 21.14
CA GLU A 570 -12.13 -11.27 19.76
C GLU A 570 -12.30 -10.00 18.90
N ALA A 571 -13.12 -9.03 19.33
CA ALA A 571 -13.41 -7.84 18.53
C ALA A 571 -12.25 -6.83 18.46
N THR A 572 -11.55 -6.57 19.58
CA THR A 572 -10.50 -5.55 19.65
C THR A 572 -9.21 -5.98 18.98
N SER A 573 -8.88 -7.28 18.98
CA SER A 573 -7.64 -7.79 18.39
C SER A 573 -7.56 -7.54 16.87
N TRP A 574 -8.70 -7.57 16.17
CA TRP A 574 -8.78 -7.10 14.79
C TRP A 574 -8.54 -5.60 14.65
N THR A 575 -9.10 -4.74 15.52
CA THR A 575 -8.76 -3.30 15.50
C THR A 575 -7.27 -3.09 15.76
N ASN A 576 -6.62 -3.91 16.58
CA ASN A 576 -5.18 -3.85 16.84
C ASN A 576 -4.34 -4.32 15.62
N LEU A 577 -4.72 -5.41 14.93
CA LEU A 577 -4.12 -5.80 13.64
C LEU A 577 -4.37 -4.74 12.55
N TRP A 578 -5.54 -4.10 12.58
CA TRP A 578 -5.85 -2.96 11.72
C TRP A 578 -5.19 -1.64 12.18
N ALA A 579 -4.55 -1.60 13.36
CA ALA A 579 -3.68 -0.51 13.84
C ALA A 579 -2.19 -0.75 13.53
N ALA A 580 -1.65 -1.96 13.77
CA ALA A 580 -0.24 -2.31 13.55
C ALA A 580 0.25 -2.00 12.14
N PHE A 581 -0.52 -2.45 11.14
CA PHE A 581 -0.23 -2.21 9.73
C PHE A 581 -0.65 -0.76 9.33
N ASN A 582 -1.50 -0.07 10.12
CA ASN A 582 -1.65 1.41 10.23
C ASN A 582 -0.51 2.09 10.99
N LYS A 583 0.62 1.40 11.14
CA LYS A 583 1.93 1.98 11.44
C LYS A 583 2.97 1.84 10.30
N VAL A 584 2.59 1.37 9.08
CA VAL A 584 3.59 1.07 8.02
C VAL A 584 3.38 1.73 6.62
N LEU A 585 2.18 2.15 6.14
CA LEU A 585 2.02 2.73 4.77
C LEU A 585 2.10 4.26 4.62
N LYS A 586 1.62 5.11 5.54
CA LYS A 586 2.25 6.44 5.72
C LYS A 586 3.54 6.34 6.55
N GLU A 587 4.17 5.16 6.62
CA GLU A 587 5.59 5.16 6.39
C GLU A 587 5.82 5.29 4.88
N HIS A 588 5.62 4.29 4.04
CA HIS A 588 6.10 4.34 2.65
C HIS A 588 5.42 5.37 1.67
N SER A 589 4.49 6.24 2.13
CA SER A 589 3.62 7.12 1.29
C SER A 589 4.35 8.27 0.57
N LEU A 590 4.70 9.37 1.26
CA LEU A 590 5.54 10.42 0.64
C LEU A 590 6.99 9.95 0.42
N GLU A 591 7.36 8.70 0.81
CA GLU A 591 8.65 8.14 0.40
C GLU A 591 8.79 8.18 -1.14
N LYS A 592 7.64 7.99 -1.79
CA LYS A 592 7.35 8.23 -3.21
C LYS A 592 7.37 9.72 -3.61
N LEU A 593 6.80 10.63 -2.80
CA LEU A 593 6.61 12.05 -3.17
C LEU A 593 7.86 12.92 -3.04
N GLY A 594 8.65 12.80 -1.98
CA GLY A 594 9.84 13.64 -1.75
C GLY A 594 9.54 15.11 -1.46
N ILE A 595 8.82 15.39 -0.36
CA ILE A 595 8.48 16.75 0.11
C ILE A 595 8.74 16.85 1.62
N THR A 596 9.89 17.41 2.05
CA THR A 596 10.52 17.31 3.41
C THR A 596 9.52 17.34 4.57
N ASP A 597 9.76 16.62 5.68
CA ASP A 597 9.30 16.93 7.08
C ASP A 597 9.91 18.19 7.68
N ASN A 598 10.75 18.76 6.83
CA ASN A 598 11.19 20.09 6.89
C ASN A 598 10.64 20.92 5.72
N GLU A 599 9.82 20.41 4.77
CA GLU A 599 9.22 20.96 3.52
C GLU A 599 7.68 20.66 3.21
N ARG A 600 6.78 20.47 4.21
CA ARG A 600 5.24 20.72 4.39
C ARG A 600 4.65 22.09 4.98
N LYS A 601 5.17 22.72 6.06
CA LYS A 601 4.91 24.11 6.64
C LYS A 601 5.10 25.42 5.79
N VAL A 602 6.28 25.87 5.30
CA VAL A 602 6.46 27.17 4.56
C VAL A 602 5.48 27.33 3.41
N LEU A 603 5.29 26.42 2.45
CA LEU A 603 4.18 26.59 1.49
C LEU A 603 2.81 26.74 2.19
N VAL A 604 2.64 26.49 3.49
CA VAL A 604 1.51 27.00 4.29
C VAL A 604 1.81 28.33 5.02
N SER A 605 2.96 28.56 5.67
CA SER A 605 3.26 29.83 6.37
C SER A 605 3.55 30.98 5.40
N SER A 606 4.29 30.72 4.32
CA SER A 606 4.44 31.55 3.13
C SER A 606 3.18 31.61 2.28
N TRP A 607 2.33 30.57 2.15
CA TRP A 607 1.00 30.77 1.54
C TRP A 607 0.13 31.70 2.36
N LYS A 608 0.04 31.48 3.67
CA LYS A 608 -0.63 32.37 4.61
C LYS A 608 -0.06 33.78 4.47
N ARG A 609 1.26 33.95 4.50
CA ARG A 609 1.95 35.23 4.34
C ARG A 609 1.69 35.87 2.97
N LEU A 610 1.77 35.14 1.86
CA LEU A 610 1.42 35.58 0.51
C LEU A 610 -0.03 36.07 0.45
N THR A 611 -0.98 35.33 1.06
CA THR A 611 -2.39 35.73 1.10
C THR A 611 -2.63 36.93 2.00
N THR A 612 -1.86 37.12 3.08
CA THR A 612 -1.91 38.32 3.92
C THR A 612 -1.31 39.53 3.19
N GLU A 613 -0.09 39.42 2.66
CA GLU A 613 0.65 40.50 1.97
C GLU A 613 0.04 40.87 0.60
N ALA A 614 -0.88 40.05 0.08
CA ALA A 614 -1.70 40.38 -1.08
C ALA A 614 -3.09 40.94 -0.74
N ASN A 615 -3.49 41.04 0.54
CA ASN A 615 -4.87 41.34 0.97
C ASN A 615 -5.89 40.36 0.36
N GLY A 616 -5.69 39.06 0.56
CA GLY A 616 -6.60 37.97 0.22
C GLY A 616 -6.18 37.10 -0.99
N GLN A 617 -6.71 35.88 -1.04
CA GLN A 617 -6.40 34.90 -2.09
C GLN A 617 -6.68 35.40 -3.51
N GLN A 618 -7.80 36.08 -3.75
CA GLN A 618 -8.12 36.59 -5.11
C GLN A 618 -7.03 37.53 -5.63
N ASN A 619 -6.54 38.44 -4.78
CA ASN A 619 -5.49 39.40 -5.13
C ASN A 619 -4.12 38.73 -5.30
N LEU A 620 -3.80 37.72 -4.48
CA LEU A 620 -2.62 36.86 -4.70
C LEU A 620 -2.69 36.15 -6.06
N GLY A 621 -3.87 35.61 -6.40
CA GLY A 621 -4.12 34.95 -7.67
C GLY A 621 -3.99 35.91 -8.87
N VAL A 622 -4.45 37.16 -8.76
CA VAL A 622 -4.25 38.17 -9.80
C VAL A 622 -2.75 38.44 -9.99
N LYS A 623 -1.99 38.65 -8.91
CA LYS A 623 -0.52 38.85 -8.99
C LYS A 623 0.17 37.65 -9.65
N LEU A 624 -0.14 36.44 -9.21
CA LEU A 624 0.48 35.20 -9.71
C LEU A 624 0.15 34.96 -11.20
N VAL A 625 -1.11 35.07 -11.61
CA VAL A 625 -1.51 34.78 -12.99
C VAL A 625 -1.01 35.85 -13.95
N LEU A 626 -1.00 37.14 -13.58
CA LEU A 626 -0.36 38.17 -14.41
C LEU A 626 1.15 37.89 -14.56
N TRP A 627 1.85 37.57 -13.46
CA TRP A 627 3.26 37.19 -13.53
C TRP A 627 3.49 35.94 -14.41
N MET A 628 2.64 34.92 -14.34
CA MET A 628 2.71 33.74 -15.22
C MET A 628 2.51 34.10 -16.71
N LEU A 629 1.59 35.02 -17.03
CA LEU A 629 1.34 35.49 -18.40
C LEU A 629 2.50 36.31 -18.99
N ASP A 630 3.39 36.82 -18.13
CA ASP A 630 4.56 37.63 -18.52
C ASP A 630 5.89 36.84 -18.47
N ASN A 631 5.96 35.71 -17.73
CA ASN A 631 7.20 34.96 -17.48
C ASN A 631 7.19 33.51 -18.01
N VAL A 632 6.03 32.88 -18.24
CA VAL A 632 5.94 31.53 -18.81
C VAL A 632 5.71 31.62 -20.34
N PRO A 633 6.58 31.03 -21.18
CA PRO A 633 6.43 31.08 -22.64
C PRO A 633 5.07 30.58 -23.12
N ASN A 634 4.50 31.26 -24.12
CA ASN A 634 3.23 30.93 -24.79
C ASN A 634 1.99 30.81 -23.88
N MET A 635 2.11 31.12 -22.57
CA MET A 635 1.04 30.98 -21.57
C MET A 635 -0.22 31.81 -21.92
N ARG A 636 -0.05 32.97 -22.56
CA ARG A 636 -1.18 33.82 -23.00
C ARG A 636 -2.09 33.12 -24.02
N ASP A 637 -1.59 32.19 -24.82
CA ASP A 637 -2.37 31.52 -25.87
C ASP A 637 -3.23 30.36 -25.34
N GLN A 638 -2.97 29.89 -24.12
CA GLN A 638 -3.79 28.87 -23.44
C GLN A 638 -5.12 29.43 -22.91
N PHE A 639 -5.25 30.76 -22.80
CA PHE A 639 -6.42 31.42 -22.21
C PHE A 639 -7.40 31.93 -23.26
N THR A 640 -7.99 31.02 -24.03
CA THR A 640 -8.92 31.33 -25.13
C THR A 640 -10.30 31.86 -24.71
N LYS A 641 -10.63 31.86 -23.42
CA LYS A 641 -11.98 32.22 -22.89
C LYS A 641 -12.11 33.69 -22.43
N PHE A 642 -11.09 34.50 -22.67
CA PHE A 642 -11.06 35.96 -22.52
C PHE A 642 -9.91 36.51 -23.39
N ASN A 643 -9.78 37.83 -23.57
CA ASN A 643 -8.65 38.37 -24.35
C ASN A 643 -7.37 38.38 -23.50
N ALA A 644 -6.66 37.26 -23.45
CA ALA A 644 -5.40 37.14 -22.71
C ALA A 644 -4.21 37.97 -23.28
N ARG A 645 -4.42 38.67 -24.40
CA ARG A 645 -3.44 39.59 -25.01
C ARG A 645 -3.75 41.08 -24.73
N GLN A 646 -4.81 41.40 -23.98
CA GLN A 646 -5.09 42.77 -23.51
C GLN A 646 -4.16 43.20 -22.37
N SER A 647 -4.22 44.48 -21.99
CA SER A 647 -3.32 45.05 -20.97
C SER A 647 -3.53 44.40 -19.59
N ASN A 648 -2.48 44.44 -18.76
CA ASN A 648 -2.55 43.91 -17.39
C ASN A 648 -3.52 44.71 -16.48
N ASP A 649 -3.96 45.91 -16.87
CA ASP A 649 -5.02 46.66 -16.15
C ASP A 649 -6.44 46.35 -16.66
N ASP A 650 -6.59 45.97 -17.93
CA ASP A 650 -7.87 45.52 -18.48
C ASP A 650 -8.17 44.07 -18.06
N LEU A 651 -7.14 43.22 -17.98
CA LEU A 651 -7.26 41.88 -17.36
C LEU A 651 -7.80 41.94 -15.93
N LYS A 652 -7.40 42.94 -15.12
CA LYS A 652 -7.93 43.13 -13.75
C LYS A 652 -9.43 43.46 -13.72
N ARG A 653 -10.01 43.92 -14.84
CA ARG A 653 -11.44 44.24 -15.00
C ARG A 653 -12.21 43.11 -15.70
N ASP A 654 -11.52 42.21 -16.39
CA ASP A 654 -12.10 41.11 -17.16
C ASP A 654 -12.69 40.01 -16.26
N ALA A 655 -14.00 39.79 -16.39
CA ALA A 655 -14.73 38.81 -15.58
C ALA A 655 -14.36 37.35 -15.89
N GLY A 656 -13.89 37.05 -17.10
CA GLY A 656 -13.37 35.74 -17.48
C GLY A 656 -12.02 35.46 -16.83
N PHE A 657 -11.11 36.43 -16.88
CA PHE A 657 -9.82 36.39 -16.18
C PHE A 657 -10.01 36.19 -14.67
N LEU A 658 -10.82 37.05 -14.01
CA LEU A 658 -11.07 36.96 -12.56
C LEU A 658 -11.69 35.62 -12.13
N LYS A 659 -12.57 35.06 -12.96
CA LYS A 659 -13.17 33.72 -12.75
C LYS A 659 -12.14 32.59 -12.89
N GLN A 660 -11.17 32.72 -13.80
CA GLN A 660 -10.10 31.74 -13.97
C GLN A 660 -9.03 31.86 -12.87
N VAL A 661 -8.65 33.08 -12.48
CA VAL A 661 -7.81 33.37 -11.31
C VAL A 661 -8.35 32.67 -10.05
N LYS A 662 -9.67 32.78 -9.80
CA LYS A 662 -10.32 32.15 -8.65
C LYS A 662 -10.17 30.62 -8.63
N LYS A 663 -10.18 29.96 -9.81
CA LYS A 663 -9.93 28.52 -9.91
C LYS A 663 -8.47 28.17 -9.65
N ILE A 664 -7.53 28.91 -10.23
CA ILE A 664 -6.08 28.65 -10.10
C ILE A 664 -5.67 28.79 -8.63
N ILE A 665 -6.03 29.90 -7.98
CA ILE A 665 -5.67 30.12 -6.57
C ILE A 665 -6.44 29.21 -5.62
N GLY A 666 -7.69 28.84 -5.94
CA GLY A 666 -8.44 27.82 -5.20
C GLY A 666 -7.86 26.40 -5.35
N GLY A 667 -7.27 26.08 -6.51
CA GLY A 667 -6.57 24.82 -6.76
C GLY A 667 -5.24 24.74 -6.02
N LEU A 668 -4.45 25.81 -6.04
CA LEU A 668 -3.24 25.94 -5.23
C LEU A 668 -3.56 25.92 -3.73
N GLY A 669 -4.62 26.60 -3.29
CA GLY A 669 -5.14 26.49 -1.93
C GLY A 669 -5.51 25.07 -1.58
N SER A 670 -6.30 24.39 -2.43
CA SER A 670 -6.68 22.99 -2.22
C SER A 670 -5.47 22.05 -2.12
N LEU A 671 -4.40 22.29 -2.90
CA LEU A 671 -3.14 21.58 -2.71
C LEU A 671 -2.54 21.92 -1.35
N VAL A 672 -2.38 23.20 -1.03
CA VAL A 672 -1.79 23.72 0.22
C VAL A 672 -2.59 23.38 1.50
N ASP A 673 -3.87 23.02 1.35
CA ASP A 673 -4.72 22.48 2.42
C ASP A 673 -4.67 20.94 2.47
N SER A 674 -4.75 20.26 1.33
CA SER A 674 -4.79 18.77 1.21
C SER A 674 -3.44 18.10 1.40
N LEU A 675 -2.38 18.88 1.19
CA LEU A 675 -1.20 18.87 2.03
C LEU A 675 -1.50 18.17 3.40
N ASN A 676 -2.53 18.57 4.19
CA ASN A 676 -2.84 18.01 5.53
C ASN A 676 -3.17 16.51 5.63
N ASP A 677 -3.11 15.75 4.54
CA ASP A 677 -3.01 14.28 4.53
C ASP A 677 -2.15 13.85 3.32
N PRO A 678 -1.00 13.17 3.50
CA PRO A 678 -0.17 12.64 2.41
C PRO A 678 -0.92 11.89 1.29
N GLY A 679 -1.97 11.13 1.63
CA GLY A 679 -2.82 10.46 0.65
C GLY A 679 -3.77 11.42 -0.07
N GLN A 680 -4.30 12.42 0.64
CA GLN A 680 -5.12 13.49 0.06
C GLN A 680 -4.29 14.44 -0.82
N LEU A 681 -3.02 14.69 -0.48
CA LEU A 681 -2.07 15.43 -1.30
C LEU A 681 -1.77 14.68 -2.60
N GLN A 682 -1.34 13.42 -2.49
CA GLN A 682 -1.08 12.54 -3.65
C GLN A 682 -2.30 12.51 -4.58
N ALA A 683 -3.49 12.22 -4.04
CA ALA A 683 -4.74 12.19 -4.82
C ALA A 683 -5.13 13.56 -5.43
N ASN A 684 -4.73 14.69 -4.84
CA ASN A 684 -4.97 16.01 -5.43
C ASN A 684 -3.92 16.41 -6.48
N LEU A 685 -2.68 15.96 -6.35
CA LEU A 685 -1.66 16.08 -7.41
C LEU A 685 -2.06 15.23 -8.62
N GLU A 686 -2.38 13.94 -8.41
CA GLU A 686 -2.91 13.01 -9.43
C GLU A 686 -4.13 13.62 -10.14
N ARG A 687 -5.14 14.08 -9.38
CA ARG A 687 -6.34 14.72 -9.91
C ARG A 687 -6.04 15.99 -10.71
N LEU A 688 -5.09 16.83 -10.27
CA LEU A 688 -4.76 18.06 -11.00
C LEU A 688 -3.95 17.76 -12.26
N ALA A 689 -3.07 16.76 -12.24
CA ALA A 689 -2.33 16.31 -13.42
C ALA A 689 -3.31 15.76 -14.47
N GLY A 690 -4.19 14.84 -14.07
CA GLY A 690 -5.24 14.31 -14.96
C GLY A 690 -6.20 15.37 -15.52
N VAL A 691 -6.41 16.49 -14.82
CA VAL A 691 -7.18 17.64 -15.35
C VAL A 691 -6.42 18.40 -16.44
N HIS A 692 -5.14 18.68 -16.26
CA HIS A 692 -4.37 19.50 -17.20
C HIS A 692 -3.98 18.73 -18.48
N LEU A 693 -3.69 17.43 -18.37
CA LEU A 693 -3.50 16.56 -19.54
C LEU A 693 -4.77 16.49 -20.41
N ASN A 694 -5.95 16.42 -19.78
CA ASN A 694 -7.25 16.37 -20.48
C ASN A 694 -7.85 17.75 -20.83
N PHE A 695 -7.09 18.86 -20.76
CA PHE A 695 -7.50 20.11 -21.42
C PHE A 695 -7.37 20.00 -22.96
N ILE A 696 -8.01 20.91 -23.69
CA ILE A 696 -7.95 21.00 -25.16
C ILE A 696 -7.50 22.43 -25.53
N PRO A 697 -6.25 22.64 -26.01
CA PRO A 697 -5.13 21.67 -26.02
C PRO A 697 -4.71 21.24 -24.61
N SER A 698 -3.89 20.18 -24.52
CA SER A 698 -3.26 19.75 -23.27
C SER A 698 -2.35 20.84 -22.69
N VAL A 699 -2.16 20.83 -21.37
CA VAL A 699 -1.25 21.73 -20.67
C VAL A 699 -0.26 20.89 -19.85
N GLY A 700 0.88 20.56 -20.44
CA GLY A 700 1.94 19.74 -19.88
C GLY A 700 3.11 20.53 -19.27
N VAL A 701 4.26 19.86 -19.09
CA VAL A 701 5.47 20.48 -18.54
C VAL A 701 6.07 21.57 -19.42
N GLU A 702 5.72 21.65 -20.70
CA GLU A 702 6.08 22.78 -21.55
C GLU A 702 5.60 24.14 -20.99
N PHE A 703 4.62 24.12 -20.07
CA PHE A 703 4.24 25.25 -19.23
C PHE A 703 4.71 25.13 -17.77
N PHE A 704 4.69 23.92 -17.19
CA PHE A 704 4.97 23.73 -15.75
C PHE A 704 6.46 23.58 -15.37
N GLU A 705 7.38 23.25 -16.27
CA GLU A 705 8.84 23.30 -16.02
C GLU A 705 9.40 24.74 -16.08
N PRO A 706 8.98 25.60 -17.05
CA PRO A 706 9.21 27.04 -16.95
C PRO A 706 8.61 27.65 -15.67
N LEU A 707 7.46 27.14 -15.19
CA LEU A 707 6.90 27.55 -13.91
C LEU A 707 7.75 27.07 -12.71
N GLU A 708 8.21 25.82 -12.69
CA GLU A 708 9.05 25.28 -11.62
C GLU A 708 10.37 26.05 -11.46
N SER A 709 11.04 26.31 -12.59
CA SER A 709 12.31 27.02 -12.63
C SER A 709 12.18 28.50 -12.24
N GLN A 710 11.05 29.14 -12.51
CA GLN A 710 10.85 30.57 -12.25
C GLN A 710 9.99 30.91 -11.01
N ILE A 711 9.17 30.01 -10.46
CA ILE A 711 8.30 30.33 -9.31
C ILE A 711 9.09 30.85 -8.10
N GLY A 712 10.36 30.46 -7.95
CA GLY A 712 11.26 30.99 -6.94
C GLY A 712 11.43 32.52 -6.98
N SER A 713 11.40 33.15 -8.17
CA SER A 713 11.53 34.61 -8.33
C SER A 713 10.22 35.34 -8.03
N PHE A 714 9.06 34.77 -8.38
CA PHE A 714 7.74 35.29 -7.95
C PHE A 714 7.64 35.37 -6.42
N ILE A 715 8.16 34.34 -5.74
CA ILE A 715 8.15 34.21 -4.28
C ILE A 715 9.14 35.20 -3.64
N GLU A 716 10.34 35.33 -4.20
CA GLU A 716 11.32 36.37 -3.84
C GLU A 716 10.73 37.78 -3.94
N GLN A 717 10.15 38.13 -5.09
CA GLN A 717 9.56 39.45 -5.33
C GLN A 717 8.35 39.72 -4.43
N THR A 718 7.46 38.74 -4.26
CA THR A 718 6.20 38.94 -3.51
C THR A 718 6.45 39.00 -2.00
N LEU A 719 7.31 38.13 -1.46
CA LEU A 719 7.60 38.05 -0.02
C LEU A 719 8.84 38.82 0.43
N ARG A 720 9.58 39.45 -0.51
CA ARG A 720 10.85 40.14 -0.26
C ARG A 720 11.85 39.23 0.47
N VAL A 721 12.00 38.02 -0.04
CA VAL A 721 12.93 36.99 0.45
C VAL A 721 13.98 36.70 -0.61
N ASP A 722 15.17 36.29 -0.18
CA ASP A 722 16.27 35.92 -1.07
C ASP A 722 15.89 34.80 -2.07
N SER A 723 16.39 34.89 -3.32
CA SER A 723 16.25 33.89 -4.39
C SER A 723 16.51 32.44 -3.94
N ASN A 724 17.49 32.24 -3.06
CA ASN A 724 17.91 30.95 -2.53
C ASN A 724 17.20 30.57 -1.22
N SER A 725 16.16 31.33 -0.83
CA SER A 725 15.37 31.10 0.38
C SER A 725 14.68 29.74 0.39
N ALA A 726 14.35 29.32 1.61
CA ALA A 726 13.49 28.19 1.89
C ALA A 726 12.10 28.31 1.26
N GLU A 727 11.53 29.50 1.29
CA GLU A 727 10.28 29.87 0.64
C GLU A 727 10.35 29.52 -0.86
N SER A 728 11.29 30.11 -1.59
CA SER A 728 11.46 29.89 -3.04
C SER A 728 11.76 28.43 -3.37
N LYS A 729 12.70 27.78 -2.66
CA LYS A 729 13.06 26.37 -2.88
C LYS A 729 11.92 25.39 -2.58
N ALA A 730 11.08 25.68 -1.59
CA ALA A 730 9.90 24.89 -1.32
C ALA A 730 8.86 25.05 -2.44
N TRP A 731 8.58 26.28 -2.89
CA TRP A 731 7.65 26.53 -3.99
C TRP A 731 8.08 25.84 -5.29
N THR A 732 9.36 25.94 -5.68
CA THR A 732 9.94 25.15 -6.78
C THR A 732 9.69 23.65 -6.58
N ARG A 733 10.04 23.07 -5.43
CA ARG A 733 9.86 21.63 -5.17
C ARG A 733 8.40 21.15 -5.16
N LEU A 734 7.40 21.99 -4.88
CA LEU A 734 5.99 21.57 -5.06
C LEU A 734 5.59 21.53 -6.53
N ILE A 735 6.04 22.50 -7.34
CA ILE A 735 5.82 22.43 -8.79
C ILE A 735 6.60 21.25 -9.38
N GLY A 736 7.81 20.95 -8.89
CA GLY A 736 8.56 19.74 -9.26
C GLY A 736 7.89 18.43 -8.85
N ALA A 737 7.31 18.35 -7.66
CA ALA A 737 6.51 17.19 -7.25
C ALA A 737 5.23 17.06 -8.11
N PHE A 738 4.60 18.17 -8.48
CA PHE A 738 3.51 18.17 -9.45
C PHE A 738 3.99 17.74 -10.85
N ASN A 739 5.15 18.19 -11.31
CA ASN A 739 5.75 17.80 -12.59
C ASN A 739 6.09 16.32 -12.64
N ARG A 740 6.63 15.73 -11.56
CA ARG A 740 6.84 14.27 -11.49
C ARG A 740 5.51 13.52 -11.51
N VAL A 741 4.51 13.94 -10.74
CA VAL A 741 3.17 13.32 -10.80
C VAL A 741 2.50 13.52 -12.17
N LEU A 742 2.76 14.64 -12.87
CA LEU A 742 2.30 14.90 -14.22
C LEU A 742 2.98 13.96 -15.24
N LYS A 743 4.28 13.67 -15.08
CA LYS A 743 5.03 12.68 -15.88
C LYS A 743 4.57 11.25 -15.58
N GLU A 744 4.36 10.90 -14.31
CA GLU A 744 3.79 9.62 -13.88
C GLU A 744 2.36 9.40 -14.42
N GLN A 745 1.51 10.43 -14.40
CA GLN A 745 0.16 10.38 -14.95
C GLN A 745 0.15 10.35 -16.49
N ALA A 746 1.07 11.07 -17.16
CA ALA A 746 1.24 10.95 -18.61
C ALA A 746 1.67 9.53 -19.01
N LEU A 747 2.66 8.94 -18.33
CA LEU A 747 3.04 7.53 -18.54
C LEU A 747 1.86 6.56 -18.39
N GLN A 748 0.98 6.78 -17.39
CA GLN A 748 -0.23 5.97 -17.19
C GLN A 748 -1.29 6.20 -18.29
N GLN A 749 -1.52 7.44 -18.71
CA GLN A 749 -2.49 7.81 -19.76
C GLN A 749 -2.04 7.35 -21.16
N ILE A 750 -0.74 7.32 -21.41
CA ILE A 750 -0.13 6.70 -22.59
C ILE A 750 -0.23 5.17 -22.47
N GLY A 751 0.37 4.58 -21.42
CA GLY A 751 0.37 3.13 -21.18
C GLY A 751 1.53 2.38 -21.85
N ILE A 752 2.72 2.99 -21.93
CA ILE A 752 3.94 2.43 -22.52
C ILE A 752 5.00 2.25 -21.43
N SER A 753 5.59 1.06 -21.34
CA SER A 753 6.55 0.68 -20.29
C SER A 753 8.00 1.08 -20.60
N ASP A 754 8.86 1.04 -19.58
CA ASP A 754 10.30 1.33 -19.70
C ASP A 754 11.07 0.35 -20.61
N SER A 755 10.56 -0.87 -20.79
CA SER A 755 11.01 -1.84 -21.80
C SER A 755 10.52 -1.41 -23.19
N ASP A 756 9.24 -1.06 -23.35
CA ASP A 756 8.69 -0.64 -24.64
C ASP A 756 9.45 0.58 -25.20
N ARG A 757 9.73 1.59 -24.37
CA ARG A 757 10.46 2.79 -24.82
C ARG A 757 11.84 2.48 -25.38
N LYS A 758 12.59 1.60 -24.72
CA LYS A 758 13.92 1.17 -25.17
C LYS A 758 13.84 0.39 -26.47
N ALA A 759 12.88 -0.53 -26.58
CA ALA A 759 12.65 -1.33 -27.78
C ALA A 759 12.20 -0.45 -28.97
N LEU A 760 11.36 0.56 -28.73
CA LEU A 760 10.99 1.58 -29.73
C LEU A 760 12.21 2.40 -30.17
N ALA A 761 13.05 2.87 -29.24
CA ALA A 761 14.23 3.67 -29.54
C ALA A 761 15.31 2.87 -30.33
N SER A 762 15.52 1.59 -29.99
CA SER A 762 16.46 0.71 -30.71
C SER A 762 15.93 0.35 -32.10
N SER A 763 14.69 -0.13 -32.20
CA SER A 763 14.07 -0.52 -33.47
C SER A 763 13.91 0.65 -34.43
N TRP A 764 13.51 1.83 -33.95
CA TRP A 764 13.45 3.05 -34.78
C TRP A 764 14.80 3.42 -35.37
N LYS A 765 15.86 3.39 -34.55
CA LYS A 765 17.25 3.65 -35.00
C LYS A 765 17.73 2.65 -36.07
N LEU A 766 17.25 1.40 -36.04
CA LEU A 766 17.53 0.39 -37.06
C LEU A 766 16.69 0.63 -38.33
N LEU A 767 15.39 0.88 -38.20
CA LEU A 767 14.48 1.16 -39.31
C LEU A 767 14.94 2.37 -40.15
N THR A 768 15.47 3.41 -39.51
CA THR A 768 15.92 4.63 -40.17
C THR A 768 17.44 4.69 -40.41
N ALA A 769 18.11 3.54 -40.47
CA ALA A 769 19.55 3.49 -40.74
C ALA A 769 19.90 3.86 -42.19
N GLY A 770 21.05 4.54 -42.38
CA GLY A 770 21.55 4.94 -43.69
C GLY A 770 21.00 6.26 -44.22
N GLU A 771 21.50 6.66 -45.39
CA GLU A 771 21.09 7.87 -46.10
C GLU A 771 19.59 7.82 -46.46
N ASP A 772 18.86 8.92 -46.26
CA ASP A 772 17.39 9.03 -46.30
C ASP A 772 16.60 7.95 -45.52
N GLY A 773 17.22 7.28 -44.55
CA GLY A 773 16.63 6.14 -43.85
C GLY A 773 15.23 6.42 -43.27
N VAL A 774 14.99 7.64 -42.77
CA VAL A 774 13.67 8.07 -42.29
C VAL A 774 12.61 8.06 -43.40
N GLN A 775 12.91 8.65 -44.57
CA GLN A 775 11.96 8.68 -45.68
C GLN A 775 11.76 7.27 -46.28
N LYS A 776 12.83 6.47 -46.38
CA LYS A 776 12.78 5.07 -46.86
C LYS A 776 11.92 4.20 -45.94
N ALA A 777 12.05 4.33 -44.62
CA ALA A 777 11.16 3.68 -43.65
C ALA A 777 9.71 4.16 -43.79
N GLY A 778 9.49 5.47 -44.02
CA GLY A 778 8.17 6.05 -44.27
C GLY A 778 7.49 5.49 -45.52
N ILE A 779 8.21 5.40 -46.65
CA ILE A 779 7.72 4.80 -47.90
C ILE A 779 7.30 3.35 -47.63
N SER A 780 8.16 2.56 -46.99
CA SER A 780 7.88 1.16 -46.67
C SER A 780 6.66 1.00 -45.77
N LEU A 781 6.52 1.82 -44.73
CA LEU A 781 5.36 1.80 -43.83
C LEU A 781 4.06 2.18 -44.55
N VAL A 782 4.05 3.25 -45.36
CA VAL A 782 2.84 3.73 -46.04
C VAL A 782 2.38 2.73 -47.11
N LEU A 783 3.29 2.16 -47.91
CA LEU A 783 2.94 1.11 -48.88
C LEU A 783 2.46 -0.17 -48.17
N TRP A 784 3.08 -0.55 -47.06
CA TRP A 784 2.60 -1.67 -46.25
C TRP A 784 1.21 -1.39 -45.66
N MET A 785 0.94 -0.17 -45.17
CA MET A 785 -0.38 0.25 -44.66
C MET A 785 -1.44 0.20 -45.76
N PHE A 786 -1.11 0.63 -46.98
CA PHE A 786 -1.99 0.60 -48.15
C PHE A 786 -2.44 -0.82 -48.54
N ASN A 787 -1.64 -1.83 -48.19
CA ASN A 787 -1.89 -3.24 -48.50
C ASN A 787 -2.47 -4.02 -47.31
N ASN A 788 -2.31 -3.56 -46.07
CA ASN A 788 -2.69 -4.29 -44.86
C ASN A 788 -3.84 -3.67 -44.04
N VAL A 789 -4.08 -2.36 -44.15
CA VAL A 789 -5.16 -1.66 -43.42
C VAL A 789 -6.38 -1.45 -44.33
N PRO A 790 -7.58 -1.97 -43.98
CA PRO A 790 -8.76 -1.87 -44.83
C PRO A 790 -9.11 -0.44 -45.26
N ASN A 791 -9.45 -0.27 -46.54
CA ASN A 791 -9.82 1.00 -47.18
C ASN A 791 -8.76 2.13 -47.11
N MET A 792 -7.52 1.85 -46.68
CA MET A 792 -6.51 2.90 -46.48
C MET A 792 -6.19 3.69 -47.76
N ARG A 793 -6.05 3.04 -48.93
CA ARG A 793 -5.81 3.74 -50.22
C ARG A 793 -6.90 4.78 -50.55
N GLN A 794 -8.16 4.57 -50.13
CA GLN A 794 -9.27 5.51 -50.35
C GLN A 794 -9.13 6.84 -49.57
N ARG A 795 -8.22 6.90 -48.58
CA ARG A 795 -7.96 8.09 -47.76
C ARG A 795 -7.07 9.12 -48.44
N PHE A 796 -6.44 8.77 -49.55
CA PHE A 796 -5.43 9.57 -50.23
C PHE A 796 -5.93 9.98 -51.61
N THR A 797 -6.52 11.17 -51.68
CA THR A 797 -7.23 11.68 -52.87
C THR A 797 -6.43 12.67 -53.72
N LYS A 798 -5.27 13.13 -53.24
CA LYS A 798 -4.42 14.09 -53.95
C LYS A 798 -3.53 13.50 -55.04
N PHE A 799 -3.31 12.18 -54.99
CA PHE A 799 -2.59 11.37 -55.97
C PHE A 799 -3.38 10.07 -56.19
N ASN A 800 -3.07 9.31 -57.24
CA ASN A 800 -3.78 8.06 -57.51
C ASN A 800 -3.23 6.92 -56.63
N ALA A 801 -3.68 6.85 -55.38
CA ALA A 801 -3.24 5.85 -54.40
C ALA A 801 -3.53 4.38 -54.78
N ASN A 802 -4.22 4.10 -55.88
CA ASN A 802 -4.43 2.75 -56.42
C ASN A 802 -3.40 2.34 -57.50
N GLN A 803 -2.40 3.18 -57.78
CA GLN A 803 -1.28 2.81 -58.66
C GLN A 803 -0.36 1.75 -58.04
N PRO A 804 0.42 1.02 -58.87
CA PRO A 804 1.44 0.09 -58.39
C PRO A 804 2.48 0.80 -57.52
N ASP A 805 2.99 0.08 -56.52
CA ASP A 805 3.86 0.63 -55.47
C ASP A 805 5.16 1.27 -56.03
N ASP A 806 5.67 0.80 -57.17
CA ASP A 806 6.85 1.40 -57.83
C ASP A 806 6.54 2.71 -58.57
N VAL A 807 5.29 2.94 -58.98
CA VAL A 807 4.84 4.23 -59.54
C VAL A 807 4.64 5.24 -58.41
N LEU A 808 4.05 4.80 -57.29
CA LEU A 808 3.85 5.64 -56.10
C LEU A 808 5.18 6.18 -55.54
N LYS A 809 6.24 5.36 -55.51
CA LYS A 809 7.60 5.79 -55.10
C LYS A 809 8.16 6.98 -55.90
N ALA A 810 7.65 7.24 -57.11
CA ALA A 810 8.05 8.34 -57.98
C ALA A 810 7.06 9.53 -57.97
N ASP A 811 5.92 9.43 -57.29
CA ASP A 811 4.91 10.50 -57.23
C ASP A 811 5.31 11.57 -56.17
N PRO A 812 5.49 12.85 -56.56
CA PRO A 812 5.93 13.89 -55.62
C PRO A 812 4.92 14.25 -54.51
N GLU A 813 3.61 14.02 -54.71
CA GLU A 813 2.60 14.26 -53.68
C GLU A 813 2.44 13.04 -52.75
N PHE A 814 2.69 11.82 -53.24
CA PHE A 814 2.91 10.64 -52.40
C PHE A 814 4.11 10.85 -51.46
N LEU A 815 5.26 11.29 -51.99
CA LEU A 815 6.47 11.52 -51.17
C LEU A 815 6.25 12.60 -50.09
N LYS A 816 5.65 13.75 -50.43
CA LYS A 816 5.24 14.75 -49.43
C LYS A 816 4.32 14.16 -48.36
N GLN A 817 3.40 13.28 -48.75
CA GLN A 817 2.44 12.68 -47.83
C GLN A 817 3.10 11.61 -46.94
N VAL A 818 4.11 10.89 -47.44
CA VAL A 818 5.00 10.06 -46.63
C VAL A 818 5.73 10.92 -45.61
N ASP A 819 6.36 12.03 -46.02
CA ASP A 819 7.13 12.92 -45.13
C ASP A 819 6.27 13.44 -43.96
N VAL A 820 5.00 13.78 -44.23
CA VAL A 820 4.04 14.20 -43.19
C VAL A 820 3.70 13.05 -42.24
N ILE A 821 3.45 11.84 -42.74
CA ILE A 821 3.11 10.67 -41.91
C ILE A 821 4.31 10.25 -41.05
N ILE A 822 5.49 10.12 -41.67
CA ILE A 822 6.69 9.66 -40.98
C ILE A 822 7.25 10.73 -40.06
N GLY A 823 7.09 12.02 -40.37
CA GLY A 823 7.38 13.12 -39.45
C GLY A 823 6.45 13.15 -38.23
N GLY A 824 5.17 12.81 -38.42
CA GLY A 824 4.22 12.62 -37.32
C GLY A 824 4.64 11.48 -36.38
N LEU A 825 4.94 10.31 -36.94
CA LEU A 825 5.40 9.15 -36.19
C LEU A 825 6.78 9.38 -35.53
N LYS A 826 7.72 10.01 -36.24
CA LYS A 826 9.02 10.44 -35.72
C LYS A 826 8.84 11.35 -34.51
N SER A 827 7.85 12.23 -34.49
CA SER A 827 7.60 13.10 -33.32
C SER A 827 7.26 12.31 -32.04
N PHE A 828 6.61 11.14 -32.16
CA PHE A 828 6.42 10.25 -31.01
C PHE A 828 7.76 9.60 -30.60
N LEU A 829 8.54 9.11 -31.55
CA LEU A 829 9.75 8.32 -31.29
C LEU A 829 10.92 9.19 -30.80
N ASP A 830 11.06 10.41 -31.32
CA ASP A 830 11.98 11.44 -30.82
C ASP A 830 11.68 11.85 -29.37
N THR A 831 10.42 11.72 -28.94
CA THR A 831 9.98 12.05 -27.58
C THR A 831 9.63 10.81 -26.76
N VAL A 832 10.02 9.59 -27.18
CA VAL A 832 9.54 8.38 -26.51
C VAL A 832 9.91 8.35 -25.02
N ASP A 833 11.15 8.72 -24.69
CA ASP A 833 11.68 8.84 -23.32
C ASP A 833 11.36 10.18 -22.62
N ASP A 834 10.63 11.09 -23.27
CA ASP A 834 9.93 12.21 -22.61
C ASP A 834 8.41 11.95 -22.64
N PRO A 835 7.84 11.39 -21.56
CA PRO A 835 6.43 11.00 -21.55
C PRO A 835 5.44 12.15 -21.79
N ILE A 836 5.84 13.42 -21.62
CA ILE A 836 4.95 14.55 -21.87
C ILE A 836 5.16 15.14 -23.26
N GLY A 837 6.39 15.19 -23.77
CA GLY A 837 6.63 15.36 -25.21
C GLY A 837 5.85 14.33 -26.03
N LEU A 838 5.85 13.06 -25.59
CA LEU A 838 5.07 11.97 -26.19
C LEU A 838 3.55 12.23 -26.10
N GLN A 839 3.01 12.52 -24.91
CA GLN A 839 1.58 12.80 -24.73
C GLN A 839 1.12 14.00 -25.57
N THR A 840 1.87 15.11 -25.54
CA THR A 840 1.54 16.34 -26.27
C THR A 840 1.66 16.15 -27.79
N ASN A 841 2.64 15.35 -28.27
CA ASN A 841 2.70 14.97 -29.69
C ASN A 841 1.53 14.06 -30.08
N MET A 842 1.21 13.04 -29.27
CA MET A 842 0.06 12.16 -29.51
C MET A 842 -1.26 12.95 -29.52
N ASP A 843 -1.46 13.89 -28.60
CA ASP A 843 -2.65 14.76 -28.57
C ASP A 843 -2.73 15.66 -29.79
N ARG A 844 -1.64 16.31 -30.19
CA ARG A 844 -1.56 17.15 -31.39
C ARG A 844 -1.89 16.35 -32.66
N VAL A 845 -1.34 15.15 -32.80
CA VAL A 845 -1.59 14.27 -33.96
C VAL A 845 -3.00 13.69 -33.91
N ALA A 846 -3.55 13.36 -32.73
CA ALA A 846 -4.93 12.92 -32.57
C ALA A 846 -5.93 14.01 -32.96
N GLU A 847 -5.73 15.24 -32.48
CA GLU A 847 -6.58 16.39 -32.82
C GLU A 847 -6.49 16.75 -34.32
N ALA A 848 -5.34 16.57 -34.97
CA ALA A 848 -5.22 16.69 -36.41
C ALA A 848 -6.07 15.64 -37.15
N HIS A 849 -5.96 14.36 -36.79
CA HIS A 849 -6.74 13.27 -37.43
C HIS A 849 -8.25 13.36 -37.15
N LEU A 850 -8.65 13.85 -35.98
CA LEU A 850 -10.05 14.12 -35.61
C LEU A 850 -10.64 15.36 -36.31
N SER A 851 -9.80 16.22 -36.90
CA SER A 851 -10.22 17.40 -37.66
C SER A 851 -10.17 17.21 -39.18
N MET A 852 -9.86 16.00 -39.66
CA MET A 852 -9.95 15.64 -41.07
C MET A 852 -11.41 15.36 -41.46
N GLU A 853 -11.79 15.70 -42.69
CA GLU A 853 -13.07 15.34 -43.29
C GLU A 853 -12.87 14.41 -44.50
N PRO A 854 -13.47 13.20 -44.51
CA PRO A 854 -14.05 12.49 -43.36
C PRO A 854 -12.99 12.16 -42.31
N THR A 855 -13.37 11.87 -41.07
CA THR A 855 -12.43 11.65 -39.96
C THR A 855 -11.60 10.37 -40.12
N VAL A 856 -10.27 10.46 -39.90
CA VAL A 856 -9.38 9.30 -39.82
C VAL A 856 -9.34 8.81 -38.37
N GLY A 857 -10.43 8.16 -37.96
CA GLY A 857 -10.70 7.82 -36.55
C GLY A 857 -10.09 6.52 -36.05
N VAL A 858 -10.53 6.15 -34.84
CA VAL A 858 -10.10 4.97 -34.05
C VAL A 858 -10.09 3.66 -34.84
N THR A 859 -10.97 3.48 -35.82
CA THR A 859 -11.04 2.27 -36.66
C THR A 859 -9.76 2.02 -37.46
N TYR A 860 -9.18 3.05 -38.09
CA TYR A 860 -7.93 2.90 -38.86
C TYR A 860 -6.74 2.60 -37.95
N PHE A 861 -6.65 3.27 -36.81
CA PHE A 861 -5.58 3.05 -35.84
C PHE A 861 -5.73 1.74 -35.05
N LYS A 862 -6.95 1.21 -34.89
CA LYS A 862 -7.20 -0.15 -34.40
C LYS A 862 -6.61 -1.18 -35.37
N ALA A 863 -6.98 -1.13 -36.65
CA ALA A 863 -6.49 -2.07 -37.67
C ALA A 863 -4.98 -1.95 -37.94
N LEU A 864 -4.40 -0.76 -37.75
CA LEU A 864 -2.95 -0.54 -37.84
C LEU A 864 -2.21 -1.12 -36.62
N ALA A 865 -2.69 -0.85 -35.40
CA ALA A 865 -2.10 -1.39 -34.17
C ALA A 865 -2.15 -2.93 -34.11
N GLN A 866 -3.19 -3.54 -34.69
CA GLN A 866 -3.39 -5.00 -34.75
C GLN A 866 -2.47 -5.74 -35.74
N LYS A 867 -1.60 -5.04 -36.48
CA LYS A 867 -0.77 -5.62 -37.55
C LYS A 867 0.65 -5.06 -37.64
N ILE A 868 1.01 -4.09 -36.78
CA ILE A 868 2.31 -3.39 -36.87
C ILE A 868 3.48 -4.31 -36.52
N ASP A 869 3.26 -5.28 -35.64
CA ASP A 869 4.15 -6.42 -35.37
C ASP A 869 4.67 -7.09 -36.66
N ALA A 870 3.78 -7.45 -37.59
CA ALA A 870 4.15 -8.07 -38.87
C ALA A 870 4.90 -7.12 -39.83
N PHE A 871 4.81 -5.79 -39.62
CA PHE A 871 5.67 -4.83 -40.30
C PHE A 871 7.06 -4.78 -39.67
N ILE A 872 7.16 -4.83 -38.34
CA ILE A 872 8.43 -4.79 -37.60
C ILE A 872 9.23 -6.08 -37.78
N GLU A 873 8.59 -7.25 -37.64
CA GLU A 873 9.15 -8.57 -37.98
C GLU A 873 9.77 -8.55 -39.38
N LYS A 874 8.99 -8.15 -40.39
CA LYS A 874 9.46 -8.13 -41.79
C LYS A 874 10.56 -7.10 -42.06
N SER A 875 10.58 -5.99 -41.34
CA SER A 875 11.52 -4.88 -41.59
C SER A 875 12.84 -5.01 -40.83
N LEU A 876 12.85 -5.71 -39.69
CA LEU A 876 14.04 -5.87 -38.84
C LEU A 876 14.53 -7.32 -38.71
N GLY A 877 13.75 -8.32 -39.14
CA GLY A 877 14.10 -9.74 -38.98
C GLY A 877 13.94 -10.25 -37.54
N VAL A 878 13.15 -9.55 -36.71
CA VAL A 878 12.80 -9.94 -35.34
C VAL A 878 11.55 -10.82 -35.32
N ALA A 879 11.30 -11.53 -34.22
CA ALA A 879 10.07 -12.30 -34.08
C ALA A 879 8.83 -11.40 -33.88
N GLN A 880 7.64 -11.90 -34.27
CA GLN A 880 6.37 -11.20 -34.07
C GLN A 880 6.06 -10.90 -32.58
N ASP A 881 6.57 -11.72 -31.67
CA ASP A 881 6.43 -11.58 -30.22
C ASP A 881 7.64 -10.93 -29.52
N SER A 882 8.60 -10.36 -30.27
CA SER A 882 9.75 -9.67 -29.69
C SER A 882 9.37 -8.38 -28.96
N ASP A 883 10.24 -7.92 -28.06
CA ASP A 883 10.07 -6.65 -27.33
C ASP A 883 9.82 -5.48 -28.30
N GLU A 884 10.49 -5.44 -29.47
CA GLU A 884 10.24 -4.44 -30.50
C GLU A 884 8.83 -4.54 -31.09
N SER A 885 8.44 -5.71 -31.59
CA SER A 885 7.14 -5.94 -32.22
C SER A 885 5.97 -5.64 -31.26
N GLN A 886 6.13 -6.05 -30.00
CA GLN A 886 5.17 -5.76 -28.92
C GLN A 886 5.15 -4.27 -28.55
N ALA A 887 6.30 -3.60 -28.50
CA ALA A 887 6.38 -2.18 -28.15
C ALA A 887 5.77 -1.25 -29.21
N TRP A 888 5.93 -1.58 -30.50
CA TRP A 888 5.25 -0.88 -31.60
C TRP A 888 3.72 -1.08 -31.54
N THR A 889 3.28 -2.28 -31.19
CA THR A 889 1.86 -2.60 -30.95
C THR A 889 1.30 -1.81 -29.75
N ASN A 890 2.10 -1.66 -28.69
CA ASN A 890 1.76 -0.85 -27.51
C ASN A 890 1.71 0.64 -27.83
N LEU A 891 2.68 1.18 -28.59
CA LEU A 891 2.71 2.58 -29.04
C LEU A 891 1.44 3.00 -29.78
N LEU A 892 1.01 2.18 -30.74
CA LEU A 892 -0.19 2.47 -31.52
C LEU A 892 -1.48 2.20 -30.75
N THR A 893 -1.48 1.27 -29.80
CA THR A 893 -2.60 1.07 -28.86
C THR A 893 -2.76 2.24 -27.90
N ALA A 894 -1.68 2.83 -27.41
CA ALA A 894 -1.67 4.07 -26.63
C ALA A 894 -2.26 5.23 -27.43
N PHE A 895 -1.76 5.46 -28.66
CA PHE A 895 -2.29 6.51 -29.53
C PHE A 895 -3.78 6.30 -29.86
N LYS A 896 -4.20 5.07 -30.16
CA LYS A 896 -5.61 4.66 -30.37
C LYS A 896 -6.49 5.03 -29.17
N ARG A 897 -6.00 4.85 -27.93
CA ARG A 897 -6.70 5.21 -26.69
C ARG A 897 -6.81 6.73 -26.48
N ILE A 898 -5.75 7.47 -26.79
CA ILE A 898 -5.76 8.95 -26.76
C ILE A 898 -6.75 9.50 -27.81
N LEU A 899 -6.71 8.97 -29.04
CA LEU A 899 -7.65 9.31 -30.12
C LEU A 899 -9.11 9.05 -29.75
N ARG A 900 -9.40 7.94 -29.03
CA ARG A 900 -10.71 7.66 -28.43
C ARG A 900 -11.10 8.72 -27.41
N ASN A 901 -10.22 9.06 -26.47
CA ASN A 901 -10.51 10.05 -25.42
C ASN A 901 -10.78 11.44 -26.02
N ARG A 902 -9.97 11.88 -26.99
CA ARG A 902 -10.16 13.15 -27.71
C ARG A 902 -11.48 13.15 -28.49
N LYS A 903 -11.85 12.06 -29.19
CA LYS A 903 -13.17 11.91 -29.85
C LYS A 903 -14.32 12.07 -28.84
N VAL A 904 -14.24 11.41 -27.68
CA VAL A 904 -15.25 11.46 -26.62
C VAL A 904 -15.39 12.88 -26.07
N LEU A 905 -14.28 13.55 -25.72
CA LEU A 905 -14.31 14.92 -25.20
C LEU A 905 -14.81 15.94 -26.23
N ARG A 906 -14.49 15.78 -27.52
CA ARG A 906 -15.02 16.64 -28.61
C ARG A 906 -16.52 16.49 -28.84
N SER A 907 -17.10 15.31 -28.59
CA SER A 907 -18.56 15.09 -28.75
C SER A 907 -19.40 15.81 -27.68
N ILE A 908 -18.80 16.23 -26.57
CA ILE A 908 -19.47 16.93 -25.48
C ILE A 908 -19.02 18.41 -25.46
N SER A 909 -19.69 19.23 -26.25
CA SER A 909 -19.49 20.68 -26.31
C SER A 909 -19.75 21.37 -24.96
N ASP A 910 -19.23 22.58 -24.76
CA ASP A 910 -19.52 23.36 -23.55
C ASP A 910 -21.01 23.76 -23.44
N ASN A 911 -21.72 23.87 -24.56
CA ASN A 911 -23.17 24.02 -24.57
C ASN A 911 -23.84 22.73 -24.07
N ASN A 912 -23.45 21.55 -24.57
CA ASN A 912 -23.96 20.26 -24.07
C ASN A 912 -23.77 20.14 -22.54
N LYS A 913 -22.63 20.59 -21.99
CA LYS A 913 -22.36 20.59 -20.53
C LYS A 913 -23.33 21.49 -19.76
N SER A 914 -23.56 22.69 -20.27
CA SER A 914 -24.50 23.66 -19.70
C SER A 914 -25.95 23.14 -19.75
N ASP A 915 -26.39 22.67 -20.92
CA ASP A 915 -27.76 22.20 -21.13
C ASP A 915 -28.06 20.87 -20.45
N LEU A 916 -27.10 19.94 -20.34
CA LEU A 916 -27.24 18.73 -19.51
C LEU A 916 -27.47 19.10 -18.03
N THR A 917 -26.72 20.08 -17.52
CA THR A 917 -26.86 20.59 -16.15
C THR A 917 -28.19 21.29 -15.93
N ALA A 918 -28.59 22.18 -16.85
CA ALA A 918 -29.84 22.94 -16.76
C ALA A 918 -31.09 22.05 -16.93
N SER A 919 -31.04 21.08 -17.85
CA SER A 919 -32.13 20.12 -18.06
C SER A 919 -32.29 19.16 -16.89
N TRP A 920 -31.19 18.61 -16.33
CA TRP A 920 -31.26 17.77 -15.13
C TRP A 920 -31.88 18.53 -13.95
N ASN A 921 -31.40 19.74 -13.66
CA ASN A 921 -31.94 20.56 -12.57
C ASN A 921 -33.44 20.86 -12.78
N ARG A 922 -33.86 21.14 -14.03
CA ARG A 922 -35.28 21.40 -14.35
C ARG A 922 -36.15 20.14 -14.28
N LEU A 923 -35.62 18.95 -14.57
CA LEU A 923 -36.31 17.67 -14.35
C LEU A 923 -36.53 17.40 -12.85
N VAL A 924 -35.50 17.62 -12.03
CA VAL A 924 -35.56 17.48 -10.57
C VAL A 924 -36.58 18.47 -9.96
N GLU A 925 -36.56 19.72 -10.40
CA GLU A 925 -37.52 20.76 -10.00
C GLU A 925 -38.97 20.37 -10.40
N LYS A 926 -39.20 20.03 -11.67
CA LYS A 926 -40.53 19.70 -12.22
C LYS A 926 -41.12 18.41 -11.65
N ALA A 927 -40.27 17.50 -11.14
CA ALA A 927 -40.69 16.28 -10.43
C ALA A 927 -40.77 16.46 -8.89
N GLY A 928 -40.39 17.62 -8.35
CA GLY A 928 -40.36 17.92 -6.91
C GLY A 928 -39.24 17.25 -6.11
N SER A 929 -38.60 16.19 -6.63
CA SER A 929 -37.45 15.55 -5.99
C SER A 929 -36.55 14.83 -7.01
N ARG A 930 -35.28 14.60 -6.63
CA ARG A 930 -34.33 13.81 -7.43
C ARG A 930 -34.82 12.36 -7.62
N GLN A 931 -35.41 11.78 -6.57
CA GLN A 931 -35.96 10.43 -6.62
C GLN A 931 -37.11 10.37 -7.62
N ASN A 932 -38.04 11.33 -7.60
CA ASN A 932 -39.17 11.38 -8.54
C ASN A 932 -38.73 11.56 -9.99
N ALA A 933 -37.72 12.40 -10.24
CA ALA A 933 -37.12 12.55 -11.58
C ALA A 933 -36.46 11.24 -12.05
N GLY A 934 -35.80 10.52 -11.14
CA GLY A 934 -35.27 9.18 -11.38
C GLY A 934 -36.35 8.14 -11.66
N VAL A 935 -37.43 8.11 -10.87
CA VAL A 935 -38.58 7.21 -11.06
C VAL A 935 -39.16 7.39 -12.46
N ASN A 936 -39.43 8.64 -12.86
CA ASN A 936 -40.02 8.94 -14.16
C ASN A 936 -39.09 8.54 -15.33
N LEU A 937 -37.77 8.68 -15.18
CA LEU A 937 -36.79 8.24 -16.17
C LEU A 937 -36.69 6.71 -16.24
N VAL A 938 -36.65 6.02 -15.09
CA VAL A 938 -36.48 4.56 -15.06
C VAL A 938 -37.73 3.85 -15.57
N LEU A 939 -38.94 4.28 -15.20
CA LEU A 939 -40.19 3.69 -15.73
C LEU A 939 -40.25 3.86 -17.26
N TRP A 940 -39.99 5.07 -17.76
CA TRP A 940 -39.90 5.31 -19.20
C TRP A 940 -38.83 4.43 -19.88
N MET A 941 -37.68 4.20 -19.23
CA MET A 941 -36.63 3.31 -19.74
C MET A 941 -37.07 1.84 -19.77
N LEU A 942 -37.84 1.36 -18.78
CA LEU A 942 -38.41 0.01 -18.74
C LEU A 942 -39.38 -0.24 -19.92
N ASP A 943 -40.10 0.78 -20.37
CA ASP A 943 -41.00 0.69 -21.53
C ASP A 943 -40.27 0.85 -22.87
N ASN A 944 -39.23 1.67 -22.92
CA ASN A 944 -38.65 2.12 -24.19
C ASN A 944 -37.36 1.40 -24.59
N VAL A 945 -36.63 0.77 -23.67
CA VAL A 945 -35.43 -0.02 -23.99
C VAL A 945 -35.80 -1.51 -24.10
N PRO A 946 -35.58 -2.17 -25.25
CA PRO A 946 -35.93 -3.58 -25.42
C PRO A 946 -35.32 -4.48 -24.34
N ASN A 947 -36.11 -5.46 -23.87
CA ASN A 947 -35.74 -6.45 -22.84
C ASN A 947 -35.25 -5.87 -21.49
N MET A 948 -35.31 -4.54 -21.26
CA MET A 948 -34.77 -3.91 -20.06
C MET A 948 -35.46 -4.38 -18.77
N ARG A 949 -36.78 -4.63 -18.79
CA ARG A 949 -37.50 -5.22 -17.64
C ARG A 949 -36.91 -6.56 -17.18
N ASN A 950 -36.28 -7.33 -18.08
CA ASN A 950 -35.65 -8.63 -17.74
C ASN A 950 -34.34 -8.48 -16.95
N LYS A 951 -33.72 -7.28 -16.90
CA LYS A 951 -32.48 -7.02 -16.15
C LYS A 951 -32.71 -6.62 -14.69
N PHE A 952 -33.95 -6.34 -14.30
CA PHE A 952 -34.31 -5.96 -12.94
C PHE A 952 -35.04 -7.11 -12.25
N THR A 953 -34.28 -8.00 -11.62
CA THR A 953 -34.75 -9.30 -11.10
C THR A 953 -35.18 -9.28 -9.63
N LYS A 954 -34.67 -8.34 -8.81
CA LYS A 954 -34.92 -8.27 -7.37
C LYS A 954 -36.32 -7.78 -6.98
N PHE A 955 -36.96 -7.06 -7.89
CA PHE A 955 -38.36 -6.67 -7.82
C PHE A 955 -39.02 -7.12 -9.12
N ASN A 956 -40.33 -7.36 -9.12
CA ASN A 956 -41.01 -7.75 -10.35
C ASN A 956 -41.16 -6.53 -11.27
N ALA A 957 -40.16 -6.30 -12.11
CA ALA A 957 -40.11 -5.17 -13.04
C ALA A 957 -41.17 -5.23 -14.16
N ASN A 958 -42.04 -6.24 -14.19
CA ASN A 958 -43.23 -6.30 -15.06
C ASN A 958 -44.53 -5.85 -14.34
N GLN A 959 -44.44 -5.38 -13.09
CA GLN A 959 -45.58 -4.77 -12.39
C GLN A 959 -45.96 -3.40 -12.99
N PRO A 960 -47.22 -2.96 -12.81
CA PRO A 960 -47.67 -1.61 -13.13
C PRO A 960 -46.87 -0.50 -12.43
N ASP A 961 -46.80 0.67 -13.06
CA ASP A 961 -46.04 1.83 -12.61
C ASP A 961 -46.42 2.34 -11.20
N ASP A 962 -47.70 2.28 -10.83
CA ASP A 962 -48.19 2.66 -9.51
C ASP A 962 -47.75 1.68 -8.41
N VAL A 963 -47.63 0.39 -8.75
CA VAL A 963 -47.06 -0.63 -7.86
C VAL A 963 -45.54 -0.45 -7.74
N LEU A 964 -44.84 -0.23 -8.86
CA LEU A 964 -43.39 0.02 -8.87
C LEU A 964 -43.02 1.29 -8.08
N ARG A 965 -43.79 2.37 -8.21
CA ARG A 965 -43.61 3.63 -7.46
C ARG A 965 -43.63 3.46 -5.94
N ASN A 966 -44.24 2.40 -5.42
CA ASN A 966 -44.31 2.08 -4.00
C ASN A 966 -43.37 0.92 -3.59
N ASN A 967 -42.62 0.33 -4.53
CA ASN A 967 -41.71 -0.78 -4.25
C ASN A 967 -40.35 -0.26 -3.75
N ALA A 968 -39.95 -0.66 -2.54
CA ALA A 968 -38.73 -0.18 -1.89
C ALA A 968 -37.44 -0.49 -2.67
N GLU A 969 -37.31 -1.67 -3.29
CA GLU A 969 -36.08 -2.03 -4.01
C GLU A 969 -36.02 -1.38 -5.40
N PHE A 970 -37.16 -1.14 -6.04
CA PHE A 970 -37.24 -0.23 -7.20
C PHE A 970 -36.78 1.18 -6.81
N LEU A 971 -37.26 1.71 -5.68
CA LEU A 971 -36.87 3.03 -5.18
C LEU A 971 -35.38 3.13 -4.78
N ASN A 972 -34.79 2.04 -4.27
CA ASN A 972 -33.34 1.93 -4.05
C ASN A 972 -32.58 1.99 -5.37
N GLN A 973 -32.96 1.17 -6.35
CA GLN A 973 -32.32 1.10 -7.66
C GLN A 973 -32.44 2.43 -8.43
N VAL A 974 -33.59 3.11 -8.33
CA VAL A 974 -33.79 4.47 -8.84
C VAL A 974 -32.85 5.46 -8.17
N ASN A 975 -32.63 5.38 -6.86
CA ASN A 975 -31.70 6.28 -6.16
C ASN A 975 -30.24 6.07 -6.58
N LEU A 976 -29.84 4.83 -6.88
CA LEU A 976 -28.52 4.52 -7.45
C LEU A 976 -28.38 5.13 -8.85
N ILE A 977 -29.34 4.91 -9.75
CA ILE A 977 -29.32 5.43 -11.13
C ILE A 977 -29.34 6.96 -11.13
N ALA A 978 -30.27 7.59 -10.40
CA ALA A 978 -30.37 9.05 -10.32
C ALA A 978 -29.17 9.70 -9.61
N GLY A 979 -28.57 9.02 -8.63
CA GLY A 979 -27.31 9.45 -7.99
C GLY A 979 -26.10 9.36 -8.92
N GLY A 980 -26.02 8.30 -9.74
CA GLY A 980 -24.99 8.14 -10.77
C GLY A 980 -25.08 9.22 -11.85
N LEU A 981 -26.29 9.49 -12.36
CA LEU A 981 -26.54 10.57 -13.31
C LEU A 981 -26.25 11.95 -12.71
N GLU A 982 -26.67 12.21 -11.47
CA GLU A 982 -26.36 13.45 -10.77
C GLU A 982 -24.84 13.64 -10.56
N SER A 983 -24.09 12.55 -10.30
CA SER A 983 -22.63 12.57 -10.20
C SER A 983 -21.96 12.87 -11.55
N LEU A 984 -22.44 12.26 -12.64
CA LEU A 984 -21.98 12.52 -14.00
C LEU A 984 -22.20 13.99 -14.37
N VAL A 985 -23.42 14.52 -14.15
CA VAL A 985 -23.78 15.94 -14.39
C VAL A 985 -22.88 16.88 -13.57
N LYS A 986 -22.70 16.62 -12.27
CA LYS A 986 -21.83 17.45 -11.40
C LYS A 986 -20.37 17.48 -11.84
N ASN A 987 -19.88 16.42 -12.50
CA ASN A 987 -18.49 16.32 -12.96
C ASN A 987 -18.30 16.63 -14.46
N VAL A 988 -19.37 16.87 -15.24
CA VAL A 988 -19.32 17.07 -16.70
C VAL A 988 -18.42 18.24 -17.16
N ASN A 989 -18.13 19.18 -16.26
CA ASN A 989 -17.23 20.32 -16.48
C ASN A 989 -15.74 20.01 -16.20
N ASN A 990 -15.40 18.76 -15.87
CA ASN A 990 -14.04 18.29 -15.64
C ASN A 990 -13.74 17.13 -16.61
N PRO A 991 -12.96 17.35 -17.68
CA PRO A 991 -12.69 16.34 -18.72
C PRO A 991 -12.16 15.00 -18.19
N GLY A 992 -11.16 15.03 -17.29
CA GLY A 992 -10.61 13.82 -16.69
C GLY A 992 -11.66 13.04 -15.89
N ARG A 993 -12.37 13.71 -14.96
CA ARG A 993 -13.43 13.06 -14.17
C ARG A 993 -14.62 12.59 -14.98
N LEU A 994 -14.89 13.22 -16.12
CA LEU A 994 -15.94 12.80 -17.04
C LEU A 994 -15.52 11.50 -17.74
N LEU A 995 -14.27 11.38 -18.19
CA LEU A 995 -13.72 10.11 -18.67
C LEU A 995 -13.71 9.06 -17.54
N ASP A 996 -13.16 9.38 -16.35
CA ASP A 996 -13.16 8.47 -15.18
C ASP A 996 -14.57 7.94 -14.87
N ALA A 997 -15.59 8.80 -14.91
CA ALA A 997 -16.97 8.44 -14.61
C ALA A 997 -17.56 7.56 -15.73
N LEU A 998 -17.31 7.87 -17.00
CA LEU A 998 -17.79 7.06 -18.13
C LEU A 998 -17.08 5.70 -18.19
N GLU A 999 -15.78 5.62 -17.89
CA GLU A 999 -15.04 4.36 -17.79
C GLU A 999 -15.47 3.52 -16.58
N ARG A 1000 -15.65 4.13 -15.40
CA ARG A 1000 -16.20 3.43 -14.23
C ARG A 1000 -17.61 2.93 -14.48
N LEU A 1001 -18.47 3.71 -15.14
CA LEU A 1001 -19.82 3.27 -15.52
C LEU A 1001 -19.76 2.17 -16.59
N SER A 1002 -18.79 2.21 -17.51
CA SER A 1002 -18.60 1.20 -18.56
C SER A 1002 -18.24 -0.14 -17.92
N SER A 1003 -17.18 -0.17 -17.12
CA SER A 1003 -16.82 -1.34 -16.31
C SER A 1003 -18.00 -1.80 -15.45
N ALA A 1004 -18.65 -0.90 -14.69
CA ALA A 1004 -19.76 -1.27 -13.83
C ALA A 1004 -20.89 -2.01 -14.57
N HIS A 1005 -21.29 -1.58 -15.78
CA HIS A 1005 -22.35 -2.25 -16.53
C HIS A 1005 -21.87 -3.52 -17.27
N LEU A 1006 -20.60 -3.59 -17.69
CA LEU A 1006 -19.97 -4.82 -18.19
C LEU A 1006 -19.78 -5.88 -17.10
N ASN A 1007 -19.67 -5.46 -15.84
CA ASN A 1007 -19.45 -6.33 -14.67
C ASN A 1007 -20.75 -6.77 -13.96
N MET A 1008 -21.88 -6.12 -14.24
CA MET A 1008 -23.19 -6.56 -13.71
C MET A 1008 -23.47 -8.02 -14.09
N GLN A 1009 -24.19 -8.74 -13.24
CA GLN A 1009 -24.65 -10.10 -13.53
C GLN A 1009 -26.19 -10.14 -13.67
N PRO A 1010 -26.74 -10.41 -14.87
CA PRO A 1010 -26.08 -10.52 -16.19
C PRO A 1010 -25.78 -9.15 -16.84
N SER A 1011 -24.66 -9.02 -17.54
CA SER A 1011 -24.09 -7.75 -18.02
C SER A 1011 -25.02 -6.89 -18.89
N VAL A 1012 -24.86 -5.58 -18.85
CA VAL A 1012 -25.69 -4.59 -19.57
C VAL A 1012 -24.81 -3.81 -20.56
N GLY A 1013 -24.65 -4.34 -21.77
CA GLY A 1013 -23.79 -3.78 -22.81
C GLY A 1013 -24.48 -2.80 -23.76
N LEU A 1014 -23.87 -2.64 -24.94
CA LEU A 1014 -24.35 -1.77 -26.03
C LEU A 1014 -25.78 -2.10 -26.48
N GLU A 1015 -26.19 -3.37 -26.36
CA GLU A 1015 -27.51 -3.87 -26.72
C GLU A 1015 -28.65 -3.21 -25.92
N TYR A 1016 -28.36 -2.66 -24.73
CA TYR A 1016 -29.29 -1.84 -23.95
C TYR A 1016 -29.01 -0.33 -24.10
N PHE A 1017 -27.73 0.07 -24.12
CA PHE A 1017 -27.37 1.49 -24.13
C PHE A 1017 -27.44 2.18 -25.51
N GLN A 1018 -27.38 1.46 -26.63
CA GLN A 1018 -27.64 2.04 -27.96
C GLN A 1018 -29.13 2.41 -28.13
N PRO A 1019 -30.12 1.54 -27.86
CA PRO A 1019 -31.53 1.95 -27.86
C PRO A 1019 -31.82 3.10 -26.89
N LEU A 1020 -31.18 3.13 -25.72
CA LEU A 1020 -31.32 4.23 -24.76
C LEU A 1020 -30.79 5.56 -25.33
N GLN A 1021 -29.59 5.57 -25.92
CA GLN A 1021 -29.01 6.75 -26.60
C GLN A 1021 -29.93 7.30 -27.70
N GLN A 1022 -30.52 6.40 -28.51
CA GLN A 1022 -31.40 6.76 -29.61
C GLN A 1022 -32.71 7.40 -29.12
N LYS A 1023 -33.26 6.94 -27.99
CA LYS A 1023 -34.59 7.36 -27.51
C LYS A 1023 -34.57 8.47 -26.45
N ILE A 1024 -33.47 8.70 -25.74
CA ILE A 1024 -33.43 9.63 -24.59
C ILE A 1024 -33.84 11.07 -24.95
N ALA A 1025 -33.52 11.54 -26.16
CA ALA A 1025 -33.92 12.88 -26.61
C ALA A 1025 -35.45 13.09 -26.56
N SER A 1026 -36.23 12.07 -26.92
CA SER A 1026 -37.69 12.11 -26.86
C SER A 1026 -38.24 12.14 -25.43
N TYR A 1027 -37.57 11.46 -24.48
CA TYR A 1027 -37.90 11.58 -23.05
C TYR A 1027 -37.70 13.01 -22.56
N ILE A 1028 -36.52 13.59 -22.80
CA ILE A 1028 -36.16 14.94 -22.35
C ILE A 1028 -37.09 15.99 -22.97
N ALA A 1029 -37.41 15.85 -24.26
CA ALA A 1029 -38.37 16.67 -24.98
C ALA A 1029 -39.75 16.69 -24.29
N ASN A 1030 -40.35 15.51 -24.11
CA ASN A 1030 -41.68 15.36 -23.51
C ASN A 1030 -41.70 15.80 -22.04
N ALA A 1031 -40.69 15.39 -21.25
CA ALA A 1031 -40.60 15.69 -19.83
C ALA A 1031 -40.42 17.18 -19.55
N LEU A 1032 -39.66 17.91 -20.38
CA LEU A 1032 -39.47 19.36 -20.21
C LEU A 1032 -40.53 20.21 -20.91
N GLY A 1033 -41.06 19.77 -22.06
CA GLY A 1033 -41.90 20.58 -22.95
C GLY A 1033 -41.07 21.35 -23.98
N VAL A 1034 -40.09 20.69 -24.60
CA VAL A 1034 -39.18 21.24 -25.62
C VAL A 1034 -39.14 20.34 -26.84
N ALA A 1035 -38.67 20.83 -28.00
CA ALA A 1035 -38.53 20.02 -29.20
C ALA A 1035 -37.46 18.92 -29.05
N VAL A 1036 -37.64 17.80 -29.76
CA VAL A 1036 -36.73 16.62 -29.73
C VAL A 1036 -35.34 16.94 -30.28
N ASP A 1037 -35.25 17.93 -31.16
CA ASP A 1037 -34.02 18.47 -31.72
C ASP A 1037 -33.48 19.70 -30.96
N SER A 1038 -34.08 20.09 -29.83
CA SER A 1038 -33.52 21.16 -29.00
C SER A 1038 -32.17 20.76 -28.41
N ASP A 1039 -31.29 21.74 -28.15
CA ASP A 1039 -29.94 21.49 -27.62
C ASP A 1039 -29.98 20.72 -26.28
N LYS A 1040 -31.01 20.96 -25.47
CA LYS A 1040 -31.30 20.22 -24.23
C LYS A 1040 -31.60 18.76 -24.45
N ALA A 1041 -32.36 18.40 -25.49
CA ALA A 1041 -32.63 17.00 -25.83
C ALA A 1041 -31.38 16.33 -26.47
N LYS A 1042 -30.70 17.05 -27.38
CA LYS A 1042 -29.45 16.59 -28.01
C LYS A 1042 -28.33 16.33 -27.00
N ALA A 1043 -28.17 17.17 -25.97
CA ALA A 1043 -27.14 17.02 -24.93
C ALA A 1043 -27.14 15.64 -24.25
N TRP A 1044 -28.33 15.05 -24.00
CA TRP A 1044 -28.45 13.73 -23.40
C TRP A 1044 -28.11 12.59 -24.37
N SER A 1045 -28.52 12.69 -25.65
CA SER A 1045 -28.09 11.69 -26.66
C SER A 1045 -26.59 11.77 -26.93
N ASN A 1046 -25.99 12.98 -26.89
CA ASN A 1046 -24.56 13.19 -27.01
C ASN A 1046 -23.76 12.58 -25.83
N VAL A 1047 -24.20 12.77 -24.57
CA VAL A 1047 -23.50 12.18 -23.41
C VAL A 1047 -23.61 10.66 -23.37
N LEU A 1048 -24.72 10.08 -23.85
CA LEU A 1048 -24.85 8.63 -24.02
C LEU A 1048 -24.08 8.09 -25.24
N GLY A 1049 -23.89 8.87 -26.30
CA GLY A 1049 -23.00 8.50 -27.42
C GLY A 1049 -21.52 8.49 -27.03
N ALA A 1050 -21.13 9.43 -26.17
CA ALA A 1050 -19.83 9.42 -25.50
C ALA A 1050 -19.66 8.18 -24.60
N PHE A 1051 -20.68 7.83 -23.81
CA PHE A 1051 -20.69 6.60 -23.01
C PHE A 1051 -20.55 5.35 -23.88
N ASN A 1052 -21.36 5.21 -24.94
CA ASN A 1052 -21.32 4.08 -25.86
C ASN A 1052 -19.98 3.93 -26.57
N THR A 1053 -19.30 5.03 -26.91
CA THR A 1053 -17.94 5.02 -27.49
C THR A 1053 -16.90 4.46 -26.51
N ILE A 1054 -17.09 4.62 -25.20
CA ILE A 1054 -16.24 4.01 -24.17
C ILE A 1054 -16.65 2.55 -23.94
N LEU A 1055 -17.95 2.26 -23.82
CA LEU A 1055 -18.51 0.91 -23.60
C LEU A 1055 -18.08 -0.07 -24.70
N GLU A 1056 -18.15 0.35 -25.97
CA GLU A 1056 -17.64 -0.37 -27.14
C GLU A 1056 -16.16 -0.78 -26.95
N PHE A 1057 -15.31 0.17 -26.54
CA PHE A 1057 -13.88 -0.02 -26.43
C PHE A 1057 -13.49 -0.86 -25.19
N SER A 1058 -14.07 -0.57 -24.03
CA SER A 1058 -13.87 -1.34 -22.79
C SER A 1058 -14.23 -2.82 -22.97
N SER A 1059 -15.28 -3.10 -23.76
CA SER A 1059 -15.71 -4.47 -24.03
C SER A 1059 -14.68 -5.28 -24.83
N VAL A 1060 -13.84 -4.62 -25.65
CA VAL A 1060 -12.75 -5.28 -26.37
C VAL A 1060 -11.49 -5.40 -25.49
N GLU A 1061 -11.17 -4.37 -24.70
CA GLU A 1061 -9.97 -4.36 -23.86
C GLU A 1061 -10.03 -5.31 -22.65
N LYS A 1062 -11.21 -5.59 -22.08
CA LYS A 1062 -11.32 -6.51 -20.93
C LYS A 1062 -10.87 -7.94 -21.28
N ILE A 1063 -11.13 -8.35 -22.53
CA ILE A 1063 -10.85 -9.71 -23.03
C ILE A 1063 -9.37 -9.92 -23.38
N GLY A 1064 -8.74 -8.96 -24.03
CA GLY A 1064 -7.38 -9.13 -24.59
C GLY A 1064 -7.29 -9.92 -25.91
N LEU A 1065 -8.43 -10.22 -26.56
CA LEU A 1065 -8.50 -10.86 -27.89
C LEU A 1065 -8.99 -9.83 -28.93
N SER A 1066 -8.27 -9.72 -30.06
CA SER A 1066 -8.73 -9.00 -31.24
C SER A 1066 -9.92 -9.71 -31.90
N ASP A 1067 -10.61 -9.04 -32.82
CA ASP A 1067 -11.76 -9.68 -33.49
C ASP A 1067 -11.31 -10.81 -34.44
N SER A 1068 -10.12 -10.67 -35.05
CA SER A 1068 -9.44 -11.75 -35.76
C SER A 1068 -9.05 -12.93 -34.86
N ASP A 1069 -8.69 -12.68 -33.59
CA ASP A 1069 -8.40 -13.73 -32.62
C ASP A 1069 -9.67 -14.51 -32.26
N LYS A 1070 -10.80 -13.80 -32.09
CA LYS A 1070 -12.11 -14.41 -31.81
C LYS A 1070 -12.54 -15.34 -32.95
N ASP A 1071 -12.43 -14.87 -34.18
CA ASP A 1071 -12.76 -15.66 -35.38
C ASP A 1071 -11.82 -16.88 -35.52
N ALA A 1072 -10.52 -16.72 -35.25
CA ALA A 1072 -9.55 -17.81 -35.28
C ALA A 1072 -9.77 -18.85 -34.17
N LEU A 1073 -10.14 -18.43 -32.95
CA LEU A 1073 -10.51 -19.34 -31.85
C LEU A 1073 -11.76 -20.15 -32.20
N VAL A 1074 -12.81 -19.50 -32.71
CA VAL A 1074 -14.04 -20.19 -33.12
C VAL A 1074 -13.77 -21.16 -34.28
N SER A 1075 -13.01 -20.75 -35.29
CA SER A 1075 -12.65 -21.60 -36.44
C SER A 1075 -11.82 -22.83 -36.03
N SER A 1076 -10.74 -22.61 -35.26
CA SER A 1076 -9.86 -23.69 -34.80
C SER A 1076 -10.58 -24.64 -33.84
N TRP A 1077 -11.43 -24.14 -32.93
CA TRP A 1077 -12.21 -24.98 -32.01
C TRP A 1077 -13.27 -25.83 -32.71
N ASN A 1078 -14.00 -25.27 -33.68
CA ASN A 1078 -14.94 -26.03 -34.51
C ASN A 1078 -14.23 -27.17 -35.27
N THR A 1079 -12.97 -26.96 -35.66
CA THR A 1079 -12.15 -27.98 -36.32
C THR A 1079 -11.65 -29.04 -35.35
N LEU A 1080 -11.14 -28.66 -34.16
CA LEU A 1080 -10.74 -29.60 -33.10
C LEU A 1080 -11.90 -30.49 -32.62
N THR A 1081 -13.10 -29.92 -32.53
CA THR A 1081 -14.29 -30.60 -32.01
C THR A 1081 -15.10 -31.37 -33.08
N VAL A 1082 -14.64 -31.42 -34.33
CA VAL A 1082 -15.33 -32.10 -35.45
C VAL A 1082 -15.54 -33.60 -35.22
N SER A 1083 -14.68 -34.23 -34.39
CA SER A 1083 -14.81 -35.64 -33.96
C SER A 1083 -15.60 -35.81 -32.65
N GLY A 1084 -16.27 -34.77 -32.16
CA GLY A 1084 -16.94 -34.72 -30.88
C GLY A 1084 -16.09 -34.12 -29.76
N LEU A 1085 -16.76 -33.38 -28.85
CA LEU A 1085 -16.12 -32.73 -27.69
C LEU A 1085 -15.38 -33.72 -26.78
N GLU A 1086 -15.94 -34.91 -26.55
CA GLU A 1086 -15.33 -35.92 -25.66
C GLU A 1086 -13.95 -36.34 -26.14
N LYS A 1087 -13.81 -36.64 -27.44
CA LYS A 1087 -12.51 -36.99 -28.02
C LYS A 1087 -11.52 -35.83 -27.93
N ALA A 1088 -11.96 -34.61 -28.27
CA ALA A 1088 -11.11 -33.42 -28.16
C ALA A 1088 -10.65 -33.15 -26.72
N GLY A 1089 -11.47 -33.48 -25.71
CA GLY A 1089 -11.12 -33.41 -24.30
C GLY A 1089 -10.11 -34.47 -23.88
N VAL A 1090 -10.33 -35.73 -24.29
CA VAL A 1090 -9.40 -36.85 -24.05
C VAL A 1090 -8.03 -36.57 -24.67
N ASP A 1091 -7.98 -36.17 -25.95
CA ASP A 1091 -6.73 -35.90 -26.66
C ASP A 1091 -5.97 -34.69 -26.05
N LEU A 1092 -6.69 -33.64 -25.62
CA LEU A 1092 -6.09 -32.49 -24.92
C LEU A 1092 -5.53 -32.86 -23.54
N VAL A 1093 -6.28 -33.61 -22.71
CA VAL A 1093 -5.84 -33.96 -21.34
C VAL A 1093 -4.67 -34.94 -21.39
N LEU A 1094 -4.66 -35.91 -22.32
CA LEU A 1094 -3.50 -36.77 -22.54
C LEU A 1094 -2.27 -35.97 -22.98
N TRP A 1095 -2.43 -34.98 -23.86
CA TRP A 1095 -1.33 -34.08 -24.23
C TRP A 1095 -0.84 -33.26 -23.02
N MET A 1096 -1.74 -32.73 -22.18
CA MET A 1096 -1.37 -32.00 -20.96
C MET A 1096 -0.63 -32.91 -19.95
N PHE A 1097 -0.97 -34.20 -19.88
CA PHE A 1097 -0.33 -35.21 -19.04
C PHE A 1097 1.10 -35.57 -19.48
N GLU A 1098 1.47 -35.24 -20.71
CA GLU A 1098 2.81 -35.45 -21.28
C GLU A 1098 3.66 -34.17 -21.28
N ASN A 1099 3.03 -33.01 -21.49
CA ASN A 1099 3.72 -31.75 -21.81
C ASN A 1099 3.70 -30.71 -20.68
N ILE A 1100 2.80 -30.82 -19.69
CA ILE A 1100 2.73 -29.85 -18.57
C ILE A 1100 3.36 -30.43 -17.30
N PRO A 1101 4.38 -29.77 -16.70
CA PRO A 1101 5.07 -30.28 -15.51
C PRO A 1101 4.14 -30.63 -14.35
N ASN A 1102 4.37 -31.80 -13.74
CA ASN A 1102 3.60 -32.35 -12.62
C ASN A 1102 2.09 -32.56 -12.86
N MET A 1103 1.56 -32.37 -14.08
CA MET A 1103 0.10 -32.37 -14.33
C MET A 1103 -0.59 -33.68 -13.89
N ARG A 1104 -0.03 -34.86 -14.23
CA ARG A 1104 -0.56 -36.17 -13.80
C ARG A 1104 -0.77 -36.27 -12.29
N ARG A 1105 0.05 -35.59 -11.46
CA ARG A 1105 -0.05 -35.61 -9.99
C ARG A 1105 -1.29 -34.89 -9.43
N ARG A 1106 -2.03 -34.14 -10.26
CA ARG A 1106 -3.28 -33.45 -9.84
C ARG A 1106 -4.55 -34.25 -10.05
N PHE A 1107 -4.47 -35.39 -10.73
CA PHE A 1107 -5.63 -36.21 -11.04
C PHE A 1107 -5.62 -37.45 -10.14
N THR A 1108 -6.34 -37.34 -9.02
CA THR A 1108 -6.31 -38.30 -7.90
C THR A 1108 -7.56 -39.19 -7.80
N LYS A 1109 -8.55 -39.00 -8.69
CA LYS A 1109 -9.81 -39.77 -8.70
C LYS A 1109 -9.74 -41.05 -9.54
N PHE A 1110 -8.71 -41.19 -10.34
CA PHE A 1110 -8.37 -42.36 -11.16
C PHE A 1110 -6.85 -42.52 -11.15
N ASP A 1111 -6.33 -43.67 -11.59
CA ASP A 1111 -4.88 -43.84 -11.71
C ASP A 1111 -4.35 -43.06 -12.93
N ALA A 1112 -3.83 -41.86 -12.69
CA ALA A 1112 -3.20 -41.04 -13.73
C ALA A 1112 -1.81 -41.54 -14.17
N THR A 1113 -1.29 -42.63 -13.58
CA THR A 1113 -0.02 -43.26 -13.95
C THR A 1113 -0.16 -44.41 -14.96
N GLN A 1114 -1.38 -44.93 -15.16
CA GLN A 1114 -1.66 -45.97 -16.16
C GLN A 1114 -1.41 -45.46 -17.60
N SER A 1115 -1.28 -46.40 -18.54
CA SER A 1115 -1.03 -46.10 -19.96
C SER A 1115 -2.15 -45.25 -20.57
N ASN A 1116 -1.83 -44.46 -21.60
CA ASN A 1116 -2.81 -43.62 -22.28
C ASN A 1116 -3.97 -44.42 -22.88
N ASP A 1117 -3.73 -45.68 -23.30
CA ASP A 1117 -4.78 -46.54 -23.84
C ASP A 1117 -5.66 -47.18 -22.75
N ASN A 1118 -5.15 -47.34 -21.52
CA ASN A 1118 -5.98 -47.67 -20.38
C ASN A 1118 -6.80 -46.45 -19.92
N LEU A 1119 -6.21 -45.25 -19.86
CA LEU A 1119 -6.92 -43.99 -19.54
C LEU A 1119 -8.10 -43.73 -20.49
N LYS A 1120 -7.96 -44.01 -21.79
CA LYS A 1120 -9.06 -43.91 -22.79
C LYS A 1120 -10.27 -44.82 -22.50
N ASN A 1121 -10.13 -45.79 -21.59
CA ASN A 1121 -11.20 -46.69 -21.15
C ASN A 1121 -11.62 -46.45 -19.68
N ASP A 1122 -11.02 -45.46 -19.00
CA ASP A 1122 -11.32 -45.13 -17.60
C ASP A 1122 -12.45 -44.08 -17.53
N ALA A 1123 -13.56 -44.47 -16.86
CA ALA A 1123 -14.77 -43.67 -16.85
C ALA A 1123 -14.65 -42.33 -16.09
N GLU A 1124 -13.84 -42.24 -15.03
CA GLU A 1124 -13.65 -40.96 -14.30
C GLU A 1124 -12.60 -40.09 -15.00
N PHE A 1125 -11.63 -40.68 -15.72
CA PHE A 1125 -10.79 -39.93 -16.67
C PHE A 1125 -11.62 -39.30 -17.79
N ILE A 1126 -12.52 -40.04 -18.42
CA ILE A 1126 -13.42 -39.52 -19.47
C ILE A 1126 -14.34 -38.45 -18.88
N ALA A 1127 -14.97 -38.69 -17.73
CA ALA A 1127 -15.83 -37.72 -17.06
C ALA A 1127 -15.09 -36.42 -16.68
N GLN A 1128 -13.83 -36.51 -16.25
CA GLN A 1128 -13.03 -35.33 -15.93
C GLN A 1128 -12.53 -34.59 -17.19
N SER A 1129 -12.17 -35.32 -18.25
CA SER A 1129 -11.83 -34.74 -19.57
C SER A 1129 -13.02 -33.98 -20.17
N ASN A 1130 -14.24 -34.54 -20.04
CA ASN A 1130 -15.49 -33.89 -20.45
C ASN A 1130 -15.79 -32.60 -19.67
N ARG A 1131 -15.42 -32.52 -18.38
CA ARG A 1131 -15.53 -31.26 -17.59
C ARG A 1131 -14.55 -30.19 -18.09
N ILE A 1132 -13.30 -30.57 -18.39
CA ILE A 1132 -12.25 -29.65 -18.85
C ILE A 1132 -12.59 -29.10 -20.24
N VAL A 1133 -12.95 -29.97 -21.19
CA VAL A 1133 -13.30 -29.55 -22.56
C VAL A 1133 -14.59 -28.71 -22.59
N GLY A 1134 -15.57 -28.99 -21.72
CA GLY A 1134 -16.79 -28.19 -21.59
C GLY A 1134 -16.54 -26.78 -21.02
N GLY A 1135 -15.55 -26.62 -20.14
CA GLY A 1135 -15.08 -25.31 -19.69
C GLY A 1135 -14.45 -24.51 -20.84
N LEU A 1136 -13.61 -25.17 -21.65
CA LEU A 1136 -12.94 -24.55 -22.79
C LEU A 1136 -13.93 -24.20 -23.93
N ASP A 1137 -14.91 -25.07 -24.18
CA ASP A 1137 -16.03 -24.84 -25.11
C ASP A 1137 -16.88 -23.62 -24.69
N SER A 1138 -17.14 -23.48 -23.39
CA SER A 1138 -17.88 -22.33 -22.83
C SER A 1138 -17.11 -21.03 -23.06
N LEU A 1139 -15.78 -21.04 -22.85
CA LEU A 1139 -14.92 -19.90 -23.18
C LEU A 1139 -15.02 -19.56 -24.67
N VAL A 1140 -14.72 -20.49 -25.57
CA VAL A 1140 -14.69 -20.21 -27.01
C VAL A 1140 -16.04 -19.71 -27.55
N LYS A 1141 -17.16 -20.29 -27.13
CA LYS A 1141 -18.50 -19.84 -27.57
C LYS A 1141 -18.83 -18.41 -27.13
N SER A 1142 -18.22 -17.96 -26.03
CA SER A 1142 -18.45 -16.62 -25.47
C SER A 1142 -17.49 -15.53 -25.98
N VAL A 1143 -16.49 -15.82 -26.81
CA VAL A 1143 -15.45 -14.82 -27.16
C VAL A 1143 -15.95 -13.55 -27.87
N ASN A 1144 -17.07 -13.66 -28.58
CA ASN A 1144 -17.77 -12.54 -29.22
C ASN A 1144 -18.76 -11.81 -28.29
N GLN A 1145 -18.89 -12.24 -27.03
CA GLN A 1145 -19.81 -11.71 -26.02
C GLN A 1145 -19.02 -11.30 -24.75
N PRO A 1146 -18.50 -10.05 -24.67
CA PRO A 1146 -17.52 -9.66 -23.66
C PRO A 1146 -17.89 -9.88 -22.19
N GLY A 1147 -19.16 -9.68 -21.82
CA GLY A 1147 -19.63 -9.98 -20.46
C GLY A 1147 -19.65 -11.47 -20.16
N GLU A 1148 -20.06 -12.29 -21.13
CA GLU A 1148 -20.10 -13.75 -20.97
C GLU A 1148 -18.71 -14.38 -20.94
N LEU A 1149 -17.79 -13.97 -21.83
CA LEU A 1149 -16.42 -14.52 -21.80
C LEU A 1149 -15.74 -14.21 -20.48
N GLN A 1150 -15.86 -12.97 -20.02
CA GLN A 1150 -15.27 -12.61 -18.75
C GLN A 1150 -15.92 -13.39 -17.59
N ALA A 1151 -17.25 -13.51 -17.55
CA ALA A 1151 -17.94 -14.32 -16.54
C ALA A 1151 -17.46 -15.78 -16.57
N ASN A 1152 -17.22 -16.35 -17.76
CA ASN A 1152 -16.67 -17.71 -17.92
C ASN A 1152 -15.20 -17.80 -17.50
N LEU A 1153 -14.35 -16.80 -17.82
CA LEU A 1153 -12.95 -16.72 -17.39
C LEU A 1153 -12.85 -16.63 -15.87
N GLU A 1154 -13.48 -15.63 -15.26
CA GLU A 1154 -13.48 -15.41 -13.80
C GLU A 1154 -13.97 -16.67 -13.07
N LYS A 1155 -15.05 -17.30 -13.57
CA LYS A 1155 -15.67 -18.51 -12.99
C LYS A 1155 -14.73 -19.71 -13.03
N LEU A 1156 -13.99 -19.87 -14.13
CA LEU A 1156 -13.00 -20.93 -14.24
C LEU A 1156 -11.75 -20.63 -13.39
N VAL A 1157 -11.31 -19.37 -13.25
CA VAL A 1157 -10.21 -19.00 -12.34
C VAL A 1157 -10.58 -19.33 -10.89
N ASP A 1158 -11.78 -18.94 -10.45
CA ASP A 1158 -12.24 -19.12 -9.08
C ASP A 1158 -12.46 -20.60 -8.74
N VAL A 1159 -12.99 -21.39 -9.69
CA VAL A 1159 -13.05 -22.87 -9.57
C VAL A 1159 -11.67 -23.47 -9.34
N HIS A 1160 -10.62 -23.00 -10.04
CA HIS A 1160 -9.27 -23.53 -9.88
C HIS A 1160 -8.55 -23.04 -8.61
N LEU A 1161 -8.82 -21.81 -8.16
CA LEU A 1161 -8.34 -21.30 -6.87
C LEU A 1161 -9.00 -21.99 -5.67
N HIS A 1162 -10.27 -22.38 -5.78
CA HIS A 1162 -10.99 -23.17 -4.75
C HIS A 1162 -10.77 -24.69 -4.84
N LEU A 1163 -9.97 -25.21 -5.79
CA LEU A 1163 -9.55 -26.62 -5.74
C LEU A 1163 -8.69 -26.87 -4.49
N VAL A 1164 -8.67 -28.12 -4.01
CA VAL A 1164 -7.82 -28.53 -2.87
C VAL A 1164 -6.89 -29.67 -3.29
N PRO A 1165 -5.56 -29.45 -3.34
CA PRO A 1165 -4.89 -28.14 -3.26
C PRO A 1165 -5.20 -27.24 -4.47
N SER A 1166 -5.12 -25.93 -4.31
CA SER A 1166 -5.46 -24.93 -5.35
C SER A 1166 -4.57 -25.05 -6.58
N VAL A 1167 -5.09 -24.77 -7.77
CA VAL A 1167 -4.35 -24.84 -9.05
C VAL A 1167 -4.11 -23.41 -9.54
N GLY A 1168 -2.93 -22.87 -9.27
CA GLY A 1168 -2.56 -21.49 -9.56
C GLY A 1168 -1.69 -21.32 -10.81
N LEU A 1169 -0.94 -20.22 -10.83
CA LEU A 1169 -0.04 -19.84 -11.93
C LEU A 1169 0.99 -20.95 -12.25
N GLU A 1170 1.36 -21.78 -11.27
CA GLU A 1170 2.33 -22.86 -11.41
C GLU A 1170 1.93 -23.97 -12.40
N TYR A 1171 0.64 -24.09 -12.75
CA TYR A 1171 0.17 -24.96 -13.84
C TYR A 1171 -0.28 -24.18 -15.08
N PHE A 1172 -0.85 -22.99 -14.90
CA PHE A 1172 -1.42 -22.21 -16.00
C PHE A 1172 -0.41 -21.33 -16.76
N GLU A 1173 0.72 -20.95 -16.18
CA GLU A 1173 1.81 -20.29 -16.93
C GLU A 1173 2.50 -21.28 -17.89
N PRO A 1174 2.86 -22.52 -17.49
CA PRO A 1174 3.29 -23.55 -18.43
C PRO A 1174 2.24 -23.92 -19.49
N LEU A 1175 0.94 -23.97 -19.13
CA LEU A 1175 -0.11 -24.23 -20.11
C LEU A 1175 -0.21 -23.11 -21.15
N GLN A 1176 -0.15 -21.84 -20.72
CA GLN A 1176 -0.08 -20.68 -21.62
C GLN A 1176 1.11 -20.77 -22.57
N GLN A 1177 2.27 -21.23 -22.07
CA GLN A 1177 3.49 -21.39 -22.85
C GLN A 1177 3.35 -22.47 -23.94
N TYR A 1178 2.88 -23.67 -23.58
CA TYR A 1178 2.98 -24.84 -24.46
C TYR A 1178 1.74 -25.17 -25.31
N ILE A 1179 0.56 -24.59 -25.03
CA ILE A 1179 -0.70 -24.97 -25.70
C ILE A 1179 -0.65 -24.87 -27.23
N HIS A 1180 0.16 -23.96 -27.80
CA HIS A 1180 0.32 -23.82 -29.26
C HIS A 1180 0.75 -25.14 -29.94
N LEU A 1181 1.62 -25.93 -29.30
CA LEU A 1181 2.13 -27.21 -29.82
C LEU A 1181 1.02 -28.28 -29.95
N TYR A 1182 0.00 -28.23 -29.09
CA TYR A 1182 -1.18 -29.09 -29.22
C TYR A 1182 -2.00 -28.71 -30.47
N ILE A 1183 -2.17 -27.40 -30.72
CA ILE A 1183 -2.97 -26.87 -31.82
C ILE A 1183 -2.30 -27.17 -33.17
N GLU A 1184 -0.98 -26.92 -33.30
CA GLU A 1184 -0.19 -27.28 -34.48
C GLU A 1184 -0.35 -28.76 -34.85
N LYS A 1185 -0.10 -29.65 -33.88
CA LYS A 1185 -0.17 -31.11 -34.07
C LYS A 1185 -1.58 -31.60 -34.39
N SER A 1186 -2.61 -30.98 -33.83
CA SER A 1186 -4.00 -31.44 -33.96
C SER A 1186 -4.72 -30.88 -35.19
N LEU A 1187 -4.29 -29.73 -35.72
CA LEU A 1187 -4.85 -29.11 -36.92
C LEU A 1187 -3.96 -29.26 -38.16
N GLY A 1188 -2.71 -29.70 -38.02
CA GLY A 1188 -1.74 -29.77 -39.12
C GLY A 1188 -1.26 -28.39 -39.59
N VAL A 1189 -1.38 -27.36 -38.73
CA VAL A 1189 -0.98 -25.98 -39.01
C VAL A 1189 0.43 -25.71 -38.49
N SER A 1190 1.12 -24.71 -39.05
CA SER A 1190 2.41 -24.28 -38.55
C SER A 1190 2.28 -23.39 -37.30
N SER A 1191 3.34 -23.31 -36.50
CA SER A 1191 3.51 -22.37 -35.38
C SER A 1191 3.27 -20.90 -35.73
N ASN A 1192 3.37 -20.55 -37.02
CA ASN A 1192 3.12 -19.20 -37.52
C ASN A 1192 1.67 -18.94 -37.95
N SER A 1193 0.79 -19.93 -37.90
CA SER A 1193 -0.66 -19.77 -38.15
C SER A 1193 -1.33 -18.91 -37.08
N VAL A 1194 -2.43 -18.24 -37.45
CA VAL A 1194 -3.26 -17.47 -36.50
C VAL A 1194 -3.92 -18.43 -35.51
N GLU A 1195 -4.34 -19.59 -36.02
CA GLU A 1195 -4.90 -20.72 -35.30
C GLU A 1195 -3.98 -21.21 -34.17
N ALA A 1196 -2.67 -21.36 -34.39
CA ALA A 1196 -1.74 -21.76 -33.33
C ALA A 1196 -1.46 -20.62 -32.32
N LYS A 1197 -1.27 -19.39 -32.82
CA LYS A 1197 -0.86 -18.22 -32.01
C LYS A 1197 -1.93 -17.71 -31.05
N VAL A 1198 -3.21 -17.95 -31.34
CA VAL A 1198 -4.31 -17.35 -30.56
C VAL A 1198 -4.62 -18.04 -29.23
N TRP A 1199 -4.40 -19.35 -29.11
CA TRP A 1199 -4.70 -20.10 -27.88
C TRP A 1199 -3.88 -19.65 -26.65
N PRO A 1200 -2.56 -19.38 -26.76
CA PRO A 1200 -1.81 -18.70 -25.71
C PRO A 1200 -2.41 -17.36 -25.27
N GLY A 1201 -3.10 -16.62 -26.16
CA GLY A 1201 -3.79 -15.38 -25.84
C GLY A 1201 -4.99 -15.58 -24.91
N LEU A 1202 -5.82 -16.60 -25.18
CA LEU A 1202 -6.95 -16.96 -24.32
C LEU A 1202 -6.50 -17.37 -22.91
N ILE A 1203 -5.42 -18.16 -22.79
CA ILE A 1203 -4.86 -18.53 -21.48
C ILE A 1203 -4.16 -17.34 -20.79
N ARG A 1204 -3.61 -16.38 -21.54
CA ARG A 1204 -3.04 -15.14 -20.98
C ARG A 1204 -4.10 -14.25 -20.33
N ALA A 1205 -5.31 -14.18 -20.90
CA ALA A 1205 -6.44 -13.47 -20.29
C ALA A 1205 -6.81 -14.08 -18.92
N PHE A 1206 -6.90 -15.41 -18.85
CA PHE A 1206 -7.11 -16.18 -17.63
C PHE A 1206 -6.04 -15.88 -16.55
N ASN A 1207 -4.76 -15.90 -16.94
CA ASN A 1207 -3.63 -15.63 -16.03
C ASN A 1207 -3.54 -14.17 -15.52
N LYS A 1208 -4.18 -13.20 -16.19
CA LYS A 1208 -4.20 -11.80 -15.71
C LYS A 1208 -5.12 -11.61 -14.50
N VAL A 1209 -6.33 -12.16 -14.57
CA VAL A 1209 -7.35 -12.13 -13.49
C VAL A 1209 -6.76 -12.68 -12.17
N LEU A 1210 -5.83 -13.63 -12.30
CA LEU A 1210 -5.17 -14.37 -11.23
C LEU A 1210 -4.17 -13.55 -10.36
N ARG A 1211 -3.86 -12.26 -10.66
CA ARG A 1211 -2.78 -11.51 -9.96
C ARG A 1211 -3.18 -10.35 -9.01
N GLU A 1212 -4.16 -9.49 -9.31
CA GLU A 1212 -4.19 -8.08 -8.86
C GLU A 1212 -4.83 -7.69 -7.48
N HIS A 1213 -4.73 -8.42 -6.34
CA HIS A 1213 -5.64 -8.21 -5.17
C HIS A 1213 -5.01 -8.27 -3.73
N SER A 1214 -5.08 -7.24 -2.82
CA SER A 1214 -4.84 -7.43 -1.33
C SER A 1214 -4.96 -6.31 -0.20
N VAL A 1215 -4.65 -5.00 -0.33
CA VAL A 1215 -3.55 -4.38 0.52
C VAL A 1215 -3.82 -2.96 1.27
N LYS A 1216 -2.90 -2.12 1.95
CA LYS A 1216 -3.02 -0.61 2.46
C LYS A 1216 -2.79 -0.23 4.01
N LYS A 1217 -2.32 1.00 4.53
CA LYS A 1217 -2.59 1.74 5.91
C LYS A 1217 -1.61 2.89 6.64
N ILE A 1218 -1.95 4.17 7.11
CA ILE A 1218 -1.47 5.03 8.38
C ILE A 1218 -2.18 6.45 8.68
N GLY A 1219 -1.51 7.68 8.68
CA GLY A 1219 -1.99 9.08 9.09
C GLY A 1219 -0.98 10.26 9.52
N LEU A 1220 -0.96 11.51 8.94
CA LEU A 1220 -0.29 12.83 9.41
C LEU A 1220 -0.50 14.11 8.47
N SER A 1221 0.05 15.36 8.71
CA SER A 1221 -0.50 16.66 8.14
C SER A 1221 0.34 17.89 7.57
N ASP A 1222 0.30 18.10 6.24
CA ASP A 1222 0.64 19.26 5.33
C ASP A 1222 0.81 20.75 5.73
N SER A 1223 0.53 21.16 6.96
CA SER A 1223 0.91 22.48 7.49
C SER A 1223 2.10 22.42 8.43
N ASP A 1224 2.74 21.25 8.65
CA ASP A 1224 3.65 20.98 9.78
C ASP A 1224 5.13 20.53 9.49
N ARG A 1225 5.85 21.15 8.52
CA ARG A 1225 7.24 20.82 8.01
C ARG A 1225 8.07 22.03 7.37
N LYS A 1226 7.87 22.50 6.08
CA LYS A 1226 8.46 23.72 5.36
C LYS A 1226 9.07 24.84 6.24
N SER A 1227 8.38 25.48 7.17
CA SER A 1227 8.89 26.57 8.03
C SER A 1227 9.94 26.13 9.03
N ILE A 1228 10.13 24.83 9.26
CA ILE A 1228 11.33 24.31 9.91
C ILE A 1228 12.48 24.29 8.88
N VAL A 1229 12.30 24.02 7.56
CA VAL A 1229 13.32 24.42 6.54
C VAL A 1229 13.53 25.91 6.54
N SER A 1230 12.48 26.75 6.63
CA SER A 1230 12.69 28.20 6.57
C SER A 1230 13.45 28.71 7.77
N SER A 1231 12.98 28.41 8.98
CA SER A 1231 13.72 28.78 10.19
C SER A 1231 15.09 28.11 10.26
N TRP A 1232 15.26 26.83 9.90
CA TRP A 1232 16.57 26.15 9.92
C TRP A 1232 17.54 26.65 8.83
N LYS A 1233 17.10 26.84 7.57
CA LYS A 1233 17.93 27.46 6.51
C LYS A 1233 18.23 28.93 6.85
N LYS A 1234 17.32 29.68 7.49
CA LYS A 1234 17.56 31.06 7.98
C LYS A 1234 18.55 31.08 9.17
N LEU A 1235 18.44 30.16 10.12
CA LEU A 1235 19.39 29.99 11.24
C LEU A 1235 20.77 29.60 10.71
N ALA A 1236 20.86 28.60 9.83
CA ALA A 1236 22.09 28.17 9.17
C ALA A 1236 22.74 29.28 8.33
N SER A 1237 21.93 30.12 7.66
CA SER A 1237 22.40 31.31 6.95
C SER A 1237 22.96 32.36 7.90
N ARG A 1238 22.25 32.73 8.98
CA ARG A 1238 22.73 33.70 9.98
C ARG A 1238 23.98 33.24 10.73
N ALA A 1239 24.17 31.92 10.90
CA ALA A 1239 25.35 31.35 11.56
C ALA A 1239 26.50 31.01 10.60
N GLY A 1240 26.34 31.22 9.29
CA GLY A 1240 27.30 30.86 8.24
C GLY A 1240 27.36 29.36 7.90
N SER A 1241 26.87 28.46 8.76
CA SER A 1241 26.69 27.04 8.43
C SER A 1241 25.60 26.37 9.27
N LYS A 1242 25.07 25.23 8.79
CA LYS A 1242 24.19 24.33 9.59
C LYS A 1242 24.87 23.91 10.91
N LEU A 1243 26.17 23.62 10.87
CA LEU A 1243 26.93 23.19 12.05
C LEU A 1243 27.00 24.32 13.08
N ASN A 1244 27.29 25.55 12.65
CA ASN A 1244 27.34 26.72 13.52
C ASN A 1244 25.96 27.06 14.10
N ALA A 1245 24.87 26.95 13.32
CA ALA A 1245 23.52 27.12 13.84
C ALA A 1245 23.17 26.07 14.91
N GLY A 1246 23.58 24.82 14.69
CA GLY A 1246 23.49 23.76 15.68
C GLY A 1246 24.33 23.99 16.94
N ILE A 1247 25.56 24.50 16.79
CA ILE A 1247 26.43 24.89 17.91
C ILE A 1247 25.76 26.01 18.72
N ASN A 1248 25.27 27.05 18.06
CA ASN A 1248 24.58 28.18 18.69
C ASN A 1248 23.27 27.75 19.38
N LEU A 1249 22.52 26.79 18.83
CA LEU A 1249 21.34 26.22 19.46
C LEU A 1249 21.69 25.46 20.76
N VAL A 1250 22.80 24.73 20.78
CA VAL A 1250 23.26 24.00 21.98
C VAL A 1250 23.84 24.94 23.04
N LEU A 1251 24.65 25.94 22.65
CA LEU A 1251 25.30 26.93 23.53
C LEU A 1251 24.39 28.08 24.00
N TRP A 1252 23.22 28.28 23.40
CA TRP A 1252 22.17 29.16 23.95
C TRP A 1252 21.72 28.71 25.36
#